data_AF-R7HGK1-F1
#
_entry.id   AF-R7HGK1-F1
#
_cell.length_a   1.000
_cell.length_b   1.000
_cell.length_c   1.000
_cell.angle_alpha   90.00
_cell.angle_beta   90.00
_cell.angle_gamma   90.00
#
_symmetry.space_group_name_H-M   'P 1'
#
loop_
_entity.id
_entity.type
_entity.pdbx_description
1 polymer ?
#
loop_
_entity_poly.entity_id
_entity_poly.type
_entity_poly.pdbx_seq_one_letter_code
_entity_poly.pdbx_strand_id
1 'polypeptide(L)'
;MRILNFIYKIFLFSFLSIIIIIIGLYSYSYFSPKLQLNSYHTYELYDIDENVFYEGNKNNRWTNINKISQNLKDAVVSVEDKNFYVHNGFDYLRIIKALFNNLKNKKIIEGGSTISQQYIKNAYLDFDKTWDRKIKEALMTLNLEVHYDKNEILEAYLNTINFGLGNYGIAEASAYYFNKKPKDLTLEESLILAGIPKSPSHYNPVSDYDKSIQRAKVVALTMVNNGLLSSEKYNNLFKNKIEIYGKKNDNNLQMLDYYEDAVYFELKNKLGFDDKMINSGKYKIYTNLNLDYQKKMEEELLNNIKDEKLEMASVIIDPNTGKVLALSGGRNYKKSEYNRALSAKRQVGSTMKPILYYGALENGMTSSSTFLSQYTTFNLSDGKTYAPKNYGNLYGNKEITMAAALAYSDNIYAVKTNLFLGVDTLINTAKKCGIKEKLKNVVSLALGTSELNMLDFANAYTTFASLGYKKDLYFIEKILDKEGNVIYSHEPTNNLVLNPNFVYILNELLTSTTNSSFIDYNYPTALNIAEKLNQKYAFKTGTTDTDYWAVGYNKNILMMTWAGYDDNSNIELKLGGEVKNVWANTVSYIQQDSKNNWYEMPENVVGLPLNAINGQTTNDKKNMAIFYYLKGSEPYYIDTKKDS
;
A
#
# COMPACT_ATOMS: atom_id res chain seq x y z
N MET A 1 -47.22 42.31 -25.73
CA MET A 1 -46.05 43.21 -25.84
C MET A 1 -45.29 43.45 -24.53
N ARG A 2 -45.94 43.78 -23.39
CA ARG A 2 -45.21 44.06 -22.13
C ARG A 2 -44.38 42.88 -21.59
N ILE A 3 -44.87 41.64 -21.69
CA ILE A 3 -44.15 40.43 -21.24
C ILE A 3 -42.92 40.17 -22.12
N LEU A 4 -43.03 40.28 -23.45
CA LEU A 4 -41.87 40.13 -24.35
C LEU A 4 -40.79 41.18 -24.08
N ASN A 5 -41.16 42.45 -23.85
CA ASN A 5 -40.20 43.50 -23.51
C ASN A 5 -39.53 43.26 -22.14
N PHE A 6 -40.24 42.68 -21.18
CA PHE A 6 -39.67 42.31 -19.88
C PHE A 6 -38.67 41.16 -20.00
N ILE A 7 -39.03 40.09 -20.75
CA ILE A 7 -38.13 38.96 -21.05
C ILE A 7 -36.89 39.43 -21.81
N TYR A 8 -37.05 40.31 -22.81
CA TYR A 8 -35.93 40.89 -23.56
C TYR A 8 -34.98 41.70 -22.66
N LYS A 9 -35.52 42.53 -21.75
CA LYS A 9 -34.70 43.28 -20.79
C LYS A 9 -33.94 42.37 -19.82
N ILE A 10 -34.56 41.30 -19.34
CA ILE A 10 -33.90 40.31 -18.48
C ILE A 10 -32.79 39.59 -19.26
N PHE A 11 -33.08 39.17 -20.50
CA PHE A 11 -32.09 38.53 -21.35
C PHE A 11 -30.90 39.47 -21.63
N LEU A 12 -31.17 40.72 -22.00
CA LEU A 12 -30.13 41.72 -22.28
C LEU A 12 -29.30 42.02 -21.03
N PHE A 13 -29.93 42.18 -19.87
CA PHE A 13 -29.24 42.40 -18.60
C PHE A 13 -28.37 41.19 -18.22
N SER A 14 -28.88 39.97 -18.36
CA SER A 14 -28.13 38.73 -18.12
C SER A 14 -26.94 38.62 -19.08
N PHE A 15 -27.15 38.89 -20.36
CA PHE A 15 -26.10 38.88 -21.39
C PHE A 15 -24.99 39.90 -21.10
N LEU A 16 -25.35 41.15 -20.78
CA LEU A 16 -24.40 42.19 -20.36
C LEU A 16 -23.64 41.81 -19.09
N SER A 17 -24.33 41.23 -18.11
CA SER A 17 -23.70 40.78 -16.86
C SER A 17 -22.68 39.68 -17.12
N ILE A 18 -23.01 38.71 -17.98
CA ILE A 18 -22.08 37.63 -18.39
C ILE A 18 -20.85 38.22 -19.09
N ILE A 19 -21.02 39.19 -20.00
CA ILE A 19 -19.91 39.86 -20.66
C ILE A 19 -19.00 40.56 -19.64
N ILE A 20 -19.58 41.31 -18.70
CA ILE A 20 -18.82 42.01 -17.65
C ILE A 20 -18.06 41.00 -16.78
N ILE A 21 -18.68 39.88 -16.41
CA ILE A 21 -18.02 38.82 -15.64
C ILE A 21 -16.86 38.22 -16.44
N ILE A 22 -17.05 37.91 -17.72
CA ILE A 22 -16.00 37.37 -18.57
C ILE A 22 -14.84 38.37 -18.69
N ILE A 23 -15.12 39.64 -18.99
CA ILE A 23 -14.10 40.69 -19.07
C ILE A 23 -13.37 40.84 -17.73
N GLY A 24 -14.11 40.81 -16.61
CA GLY A 24 -13.55 40.86 -15.26
C GLY A 24 -12.61 39.68 -14.97
N LEU A 25 -13.01 38.47 -15.33
CA LEU A 25 -12.20 37.25 -15.16
C LEU A 25 -10.94 37.27 -16.04
N TYR A 26 -11.03 37.71 -17.29
CA TYR A 26 -9.88 37.87 -18.18
C TYR A 26 -8.94 38.97 -17.69
N SER A 27 -9.48 40.10 -17.23
CA SER A 27 -8.68 41.20 -16.68
C SER A 27 -7.98 40.77 -15.39
N TYR A 28 -8.68 40.12 -14.48
CA TYR A 28 -8.10 39.54 -13.26
C TYR A 28 -6.98 38.55 -13.58
N SER A 29 -7.21 37.69 -14.57
CA SER A 29 -6.20 36.71 -15.02
C SER A 29 -4.99 37.40 -15.63
N TYR A 30 -5.17 38.47 -16.42
CA TYR A 30 -4.09 39.24 -17.03
C TYR A 30 -3.19 39.95 -16.01
N PHE A 31 -3.76 40.43 -14.90
CA PHE A 31 -2.98 41.05 -13.82
C PHE A 31 -2.47 40.04 -12.77
N SER A 32 -2.88 38.78 -12.86
CA SER A 32 -2.40 37.74 -11.97
C SER A 32 -0.97 37.32 -12.34
N PRO A 33 -0.14 36.88 -11.37
CA PRO A 33 1.19 36.37 -11.68
C PRO A 33 1.17 35.21 -12.67
N LYS A 34 2.12 35.22 -13.61
CA LYS A 34 2.35 34.15 -14.59
C LYS A 34 2.67 32.82 -13.87
N LEU A 35 2.00 31.74 -14.27
CA LEU A 35 2.27 30.38 -13.79
C LEU A 35 3.64 29.89 -14.30
N GLN A 36 4.40 29.08 -13.56
CA GLN A 36 5.70 28.56 -14.04
C GLN A 36 5.53 27.21 -14.77
N LEU A 37 5.89 27.11 -16.05
CA LEU A 37 5.62 25.87 -16.81
C LEU A 37 6.50 24.67 -16.41
N ASN A 38 7.70 24.89 -15.85
CA ASN A 38 8.75 23.88 -15.70
C ASN A 38 8.90 23.29 -14.27
N SER A 39 7.86 23.33 -13.44
CA SER A 39 7.97 23.06 -11.99
C SER A 39 7.41 21.70 -11.54
N TYR A 40 7.56 20.63 -12.32
CA TYR A 40 6.92 19.34 -12.03
C TYR A 40 7.93 18.24 -11.65
N HIS A 41 7.63 17.52 -10.55
CA HIS A 41 8.36 16.37 -9.99
C HIS A 41 9.86 16.58 -9.80
N THR A 42 10.25 17.41 -8.83
CA THR A 42 11.67 17.80 -8.66
C THR A 42 12.34 17.26 -7.40
N TYR A 43 11.73 16.31 -6.69
CA TYR A 43 12.29 15.76 -5.45
C TYR A 43 13.12 14.49 -5.70
N GLU A 44 14.10 14.28 -4.84
CA GLU A 44 14.97 13.10 -4.81
C GLU A 44 14.65 12.29 -3.57
N LEU A 45 14.58 10.95 -3.69
CA LEU A 45 14.50 10.04 -2.55
C LEU A 45 15.85 9.34 -2.36
N TYR A 46 16.31 9.36 -1.12
CA TYR A 46 17.55 8.75 -0.66
C TYR A 46 17.23 7.55 0.25
N ASP A 47 17.98 6.47 0.09
CA ASP A 47 17.91 5.30 0.96
C ASP A 47 18.65 5.56 2.29
N ILE A 48 18.67 4.55 3.17
CA ILE A 48 19.31 4.64 4.49
C ILE A 48 20.83 4.85 4.42
N ASP A 49 21.46 4.47 3.30
CA ASP A 49 22.89 4.64 3.04
C ASP A 49 23.17 5.96 2.29
N GLU A 50 22.17 6.84 2.20
CA GLU A 50 22.19 8.13 1.49
C GLU A 50 22.47 8.00 -0.02
N ASN A 51 22.11 6.87 -0.65
CA ASN A 51 22.12 6.72 -2.09
C ASN A 51 20.78 7.15 -2.68
N VAL A 52 20.82 7.90 -3.79
CA VAL A 52 19.61 8.25 -4.54
C VAL A 52 19.06 6.98 -5.21
N PHE A 53 17.83 6.59 -4.86
CA PHE A 53 17.12 5.48 -5.51
C PHE A 53 15.98 5.96 -6.41
N TYR A 54 15.42 7.14 -6.10
CA TYR A 54 14.45 7.83 -6.94
C TYR A 54 14.90 9.27 -7.17
N GLU A 55 14.82 9.69 -8.43
CA GLU A 55 15.02 11.08 -8.82
C GLU A 55 13.81 11.46 -9.66
N GLY A 56 12.95 12.29 -9.09
CA GLY A 56 11.86 12.93 -9.82
C GLY A 56 12.49 13.69 -10.98
N ASN A 57 12.10 13.31 -12.20
CA ASN A 57 12.62 13.92 -13.42
C ASN A 57 14.11 13.60 -13.68
N LYS A 58 14.46 12.30 -13.61
CA LYS A 58 15.74 11.61 -13.87
C LYS A 58 16.68 12.16 -14.97
N ASN A 59 16.24 13.08 -15.83
CA ASN A 59 17.09 13.72 -16.85
C ASN A 59 16.75 15.17 -17.21
N ASN A 60 15.79 15.85 -16.56
CA ASN A 60 15.41 17.23 -16.89
C ASN A 60 15.40 17.53 -18.41
N ARG A 61 14.87 16.61 -19.22
CA ARG A 61 14.75 16.84 -20.67
C ARG A 61 13.41 17.48 -20.94
N TRP A 62 13.18 18.65 -20.34
CA TRP A 62 12.16 19.55 -20.84
C TRP A 62 12.36 19.68 -22.35
N THR A 63 11.46 19.05 -23.09
CA THR A 63 11.63 18.89 -24.52
C THR A 63 10.85 20.00 -25.16
N ASN A 64 11.58 20.95 -25.73
CA ASN A 64 10.97 22.01 -26.50
C ASN A 64 10.10 21.42 -27.62
N ILE A 65 8.96 22.03 -27.89
CA ILE A 65 7.90 21.59 -28.80
C ILE A 65 8.41 21.30 -30.22
N ASN A 66 9.49 21.96 -30.61
CA ASN A 66 10.17 21.79 -31.91
C ASN A 66 11.02 20.51 -31.98
N LYS A 67 11.31 19.89 -30.83
CA LYS A 67 11.98 18.59 -30.68
C LYS A 67 11.00 17.46 -30.40
N ILE A 68 9.70 17.68 -30.55
CA ILE A 68 8.65 16.66 -30.42
C ILE A 68 8.10 16.33 -31.81
N SER A 69 7.95 15.04 -32.12
CA SER A 69 7.40 14.55 -33.39
C SER A 69 6.04 15.18 -33.70
N GLN A 70 5.85 15.65 -34.95
CA GLN A 70 4.58 16.22 -35.38
C GLN A 70 3.43 15.20 -35.28
N ASN A 71 3.72 13.92 -35.56
CA ASN A 71 2.75 12.84 -35.42
C ASN A 71 2.17 12.77 -34.00
N LEU A 72 3.01 12.96 -32.97
CA LEU A 72 2.56 12.94 -31.59
C LEU A 72 1.72 14.16 -31.24
N LYS A 73 2.17 15.36 -31.64
CA LYS A 73 1.41 16.60 -31.41
C LYS A 73 0.02 16.49 -32.03
N ASP A 74 -0.06 16.02 -33.27
CA ASP A 74 -1.32 15.84 -34.00
C ASP A 74 -2.21 14.76 -33.39
N ALA A 75 -1.62 13.65 -32.93
CA ALA A 75 -2.33 12.57 -32.26
C ALA A 75 -2.94 13.01 -30.93
N VAL A 76 -2.15 13.67 -30.07
CA VAL A 76 -2.59 14.18 -28.78
C VAL A 76 -3.68 15.24 -28.94
N VAL A 77 -3.45 16.24 -29.80
CA VAL A 77 -4.46 17.27 -30.06
C VAL A 77 -5.74 16.64 -30.63
N SER A 78 -5.62 15.68 -31.55
CA SER A 78 -6.80 15.02 -32.12
C SER A 78 -7.66 14.31 -31.09
N VAL A 79 -7.05 13.52 -30.20
CA VAL A 79 -7.80 12.67 -29.25
C VAL A 79 -8.22 13.39 -27.98
N GLU A 80 -7.38 14.30 -27.46
CA GLU A 80 -7.66 15.01 -26.21
C GLU A 80 -8.44 16.30 -26.45
N ASP A 81 -8.13 17.04 -27.52
CA ASP A 81 -8.66 18.38 -27.72
C ASP A 81 -8.58 18.92 -29.15
N LYS A 82 -9.44 18.42 -30.04
CA LYS A 82 -9.36 18.71 -31.48
C LYS A 82 -9.39 20.21 -31.84
N ASN A 83 -10.00 21.05 -31.01
CA ASN A 83 -10.16 22.48 -31.23
C ASN A 83 -9.14 23.30 -30.41
N PHE A 84 -8.09 22.67 -29.87
CA PHE A 84 -7.12 23.26 -28.95
C PHE A 84 -6.55 24.61 -29.42
N TYR A 85 -6.20 24.72 -30.71
CA TYR A 85 -5.64 25.94 -31.29
C TYR A 85 -6.68 27.04 -31.57
N VAL A 86 -7.97 26.75 -31.41
CA VAL A 86 -9.08 27.68 -31.74
C VAL A 86 -9.68 28.31 -30.49
N HIS A 87 -9.83 27.55 -29.40
CA HIS A 87 -10.42 28.08 -28.16
C HIS A 87 -9.36 28.64 -27.21
N ASN A 88 -9.77 29.43 -26.21
CA ASN A 88 -8.88 29.97 -25.17
C ASN A 88 -9.15 29.29 -23.82
N GLY A 89 -8.72 28.03 -23.67
CA GLY A 89 -8.89 27.25 -22.43
C GLY A 89 -10.14 26.39 -22.33
N PHE A 90 -11.26 26.80 -22.93
CA PHE A 90 -12.53 26.07 -22.82
C PHE A 90 -13.19 25.87 -24.19
N ASP A 91 -13.45 24.61 -24.56
CA ASP A 91 -14.29 24.28 -25.70
C ASP A 91 -15.77 24.25 -25.27
N TYR A 92 -16.44 25.41 -25.37
CA TYR A 92 -17.84 25.55 -24.99
C TYR A 92 -18.79 24.63 -25.76
N LEU A 93 -18.52 24.40 -27.05
CA LEU A 93 -19.33 23.51 -27.88
C LEU A 93 -19.20 22.07 -27.39
N ARG A 94 -17.98 21.65 -27.03
CA ARG A 94 -17.73 20.32 -26.47
C ARG A 94 -18.32 20.16 -25.08
N ILE A 95 -18.26 21.18 -24.22
CA ILE A 95 -18.89 21.18 -22.89
C ILE A 95 -20.41 21.02 -23.02
N ILE A 96 -21.04 21.82 -23.89
CA ILE A 96 -22.49 21.75 -24.14
C ILE A 96 -22.86 20.36 -24.68
N LYS A 97 -22.11 19.85 -25.68
CA LYS A 97 -22.34 18.51 -26.25
C LYS A 97 -22.21 17.41 -25.19
N ALA A 98 -21.16 17.45 -24.36
CA ALA A 98 -20.96 16.50 -23.28
C ALA A 98 -22.09 16.56 -22.26
N LEU A 99 -22.57 17.74 -21.89
CA LEU A 99 -23.70 17.93 -20.99
C LEU A 99 -24.98 17.27 -21.55
N PHE A 100 -25.32 17.55 -22.81
CA PHE A 100 -26.47 16.92 -23.48
C PHE A 100 -26.36 15.40 -23.54
N ASN A 101 -25.19 14.87 -23.90
CA ASN A 101 -24.95 13.43 -23.98
C ASN A 101 -25.02 12.76 -22.59
N ASN A 102 -24.48 13.40 -21.55
CA ASN A 102 -24.51 12.86 -20.19
C ASN A 102 -25.95 12.87 -19.60
N LEU A 103 -26.73 13.93 -19.88
CA LEU A 103 -28.15 14.00 -19.49
C LEU A 103 -28.98 12.93 -20.20
N LYS A 104 -28.76 12.73 -21.50
CA LYS A 104 -29.45 11.70 -22.30
C LYS A 104 -29.19 10.29 -21.77
N ASN A 105 -27.94 10.00 -21.40
CA ASN A 105 -27.52 8.65 -21.02
C ASN A 105 -27.56 8.38 -19.50
N LYS A 106 -27.95 9.37 -18.69
CA LYS A 106 -28.00 9.30 -17.20
C LYS A 106 -26.69 8.81 -16.54
N LYS A 107 -25.56 8.90 -17.25
CA LYS A 107 -24.22 8.53 -16.80
C LYS A 107 -23.21 9.47 -17.47
N ILE A 108 -22.06 9.68 -16.83
CA ILE A 108 -20.95 10.46 -17.40
C ILE A 108 -20.24 9.55 -18.41
N ILE A 109 -20.44 9.82 -19.70
CA ILE A 109 -19.86 9.02 -20.80
C ILE A 109 -18.74 9.80 -21.50
N GLU A 110 -18.89 11.12 -21.62
CA GLU A 110 -17.92 11.98 -22.28
C GLU A 110 -17.44 13.09 -21.34
N GLY A 111 -16.13 13.32 -21.34
CA GLY A 111 -15.48 14.43 -20.64
C GLY A 111 -15.39 15.67 -21.55
N GLY A 112 -15.54 16.86 -20.95
CA GLY A 112 -15.40 18.13 -21.65
C GLY A 112 -14.05 18.84 -21.46
N SER A 113 -13.07 18.25 -20.76
CA SER A 113 -11.86 18.96 -20.27
C SER A 113 -10.75 19.12 -21.32
N THR A 114 -10.32 20.36 -21.59
CA THR A 114 -9.33 20.73 -22.64
C THR A 114 -7.91 20.39 -22.23
N ILE A 115 -6.94 20.44 -23.15
CA ILE A 115 -5.51 20.24 -22.83
C ILE A 115 -5.06 21.21 -21.73
N SER A 116 -5.47 22.47 -21.80
CA SER A 116 -5.13 23.50 -20.81
C SER A 116 -5.69 23.18 -19.43
N GLN A 117 -6.95 22.73 -19.36
CA GLN A 117 -7.56 22.26 -18.11
C GLN A 117 -6.85 21.03 -17.55
N GLN A 118 -6.48 20.09 -18.42
CA GLN A 118 -5.77 18.89 -18.02
C GLN A 118 -4.35 19.21 -17.52
N TYR A 119 -3.63 20.15 -18.15
CA TYR A 119 -2.34 20.62 -17.68
C TYR A 119 -2.45 21.22 -16.27
N ILE A 120 -3.38 22.17 -16.05
CA ILE A 120 -3.59 22.77 -14.72
C ILE A 120 -3.93 21.72 -13.68
N LYS A 121 -4.83 20.79 -14.02
CA LYS A 121 -5.20 19.68 -13.14
C LYS A 121 -3.99 18.83 -12.76
N ASN A 122 -3.09 18.52 -13.70
CA ASN A 122 -1.95 17.65 -13.43
C ASN A 122 -0.79 18.40 -12.75
N ALA A 123 -0.58 19.68 -13.05
CA ALA A 123 0.59 20.43 -12.58
C ALA A 123 0.39 21.20 -11.27
N TYR A 124 -0.85 21.59 -10.93
CA TYR A 124 -1.12 22.61 -9.90
C TYR A 124 -2.19 22.27 -8.87
N LEU A 125 -3.00 21.24 -9.11
CA LEU A 125 -4.17 20.95 -8.27
C LEU A 125 -4.14 19.51 -7.77
N ASP A 126 -4.53 19.32 -6.51
CA ASP A 126 -4.75 18.00 -5.94
C ASP A 126 -5.83 17.23 -6.72
N PHE A 127 -5.76 15.90 -6.74
CA PHE A 127 -6.74 15.05 -7.44
C PHE A 127 -8.14 14.97 -6.80
N ASP A 128 -8.42 15.73 -5.76
CA ASP A 128 -9.68 15.69 -5.01
C ASP A 128 -10.92 16.08 -5.85
N LYS A 129 -11.99 15.28 -5.83
CA LYS A 129 -13.20 15.55 -6.64
C LYS A 129 -14.14 16.56 -5.99
N THR A 130 -13.66 17.75 -5.62
CA THR A 130 -14.49 18.83 -5.06
C THR A 130 -14.88 19.88 -6.11
N TRP A 131 -16.04 20.54 -5.90
CA TRP A 131 -16.48 21.67 -6.74
C TRP A 131 -15.52 22.86 -6.64
N ASP A 132 -14.96 23.10 -5.45
CA ASP A 132 -13.97 24.16 -5.22
C ASP A 132 -12.72 23.97 -6.06
N ARG A 133 -12.22 22.73 -6.16
CA ARG A 133 -11.11 22.40 -7.06
C ARG A 133 -11.46 22.74 -8.50
N LYS A 134 -12.67 22.44 -8.96
CA LYS A 134 -13.06 22.68 -10.35
C LYS A 134 -13.16 24.18 -10.69
N ILE A 135 -13.52 25.01 -9.72
CA ILE A 135 -13.48 26.48 -9.85
C ILE A 135 -12.04 26.97 -9.91
N LYS A 136 -11.15 26.50 -9.02
CA LYS A 136 -9.72 26.81 -9.06
C LYS A 136 -9.08 26.42 -10.40
N GLU A 137 -9.41 25.22 -10.90
CA GLU A 137 -8.99 24.73 -12.22
C GLU A 137 -9.40 25.70 -13.33
N ALA A 138 -10.64 26.20 -13.30
CA ALA A 138 -11.13 27.13 -14.30
C ALA A 138 -10.38 28.47 -14.28
N LEU A 139 -10.19 29.06 -13.09
CA LEU A 139 -9.47 30.33 -12.93
C LEU A 139 -8.00 30.21 -13.35
N MET A 140 -7.32 29.12 -12.96
CA MET A 140 -5.93 28.88 -13.34
C MET A 140 -5.79 28.57 -14.83
N THR A 141 -6.79 27.93 -15.45
CA THR A 141 -6.82 27.71 -16.91
C THR A 141 -6.91 29.03 -17.66
N LEU A 142 -7.74 29.98 -17.20
CA LEU A 142 -7.78 31.32 -17.77
C LEU A 142 -6.45 32.05 -17.61
N ASN A 143 -5.85 32.01 -16.42
CA ASN A 143 -4.53 32.60 -16.16
C ASN A 143 -3.45 32.03 -17.10
N LEU A 144 -3.45 30.71 -17.31
CA LEU A 144 -2.54 30.04 -18.24
C LEU A 144 -2.70 30.57 -19.68
N GLU A 145 -3.93 30.57 -20.18
CA GLU A 145 -4.26 30.91 -21.57
C GLU A 145 -4.08 32.40 -21.91
N VAL A 146 -4.11 33.27 -20.90
CA VAL A 146 -3.83 34.70 -21.08
C VAL A 146 -2.33 34.97 -21.21
N HIS A 147 -1.49 34.13 -20.60
CA HIS A 147 -0.05 34.38 -20.48
C HIS A 147 0.84 33.53 -21.39
N TYR A 148 0.31 32.47 -21.96
CA TYR A 148 1.05 31.48 -22.73
C TYR A 148 0.38 31.20 -24.06
N ASP A 149 1.19 31.04 -25.10
CA ASP A 149 0.69 30.61 -26.39
C ASP A 149 0.36 29.11 -26.40
N LYS A 150 -0.35 28.67 -27.44
CA LYS A 150 -0.79 27.28 -27.56
C LYS A 150 0.35 26.28 -27.65
N ASN A 151 1.48 26.66 -28.25
CA ASN A 151 2.62 25.77 -28.36
C ASN A 151 3.32 25.62 -27.00
N GLU A 152 3.46 26.71 -26.23
CA GLU A 152 3.98 26.69 -24.87
C GLU A 152 3.10 25.83 -23.94
N ILE A 153 1.77 25.95 -24.06
CA ILE A 153 0.84 25.13 -23.28
C ILE A 153 0.94 23.64 -23.67
N LEU A 154 1.00 23.33 -24.97
CA LEU A 154 1.14 21.95 -25.43
C LEU A 154 2.51 21.36 -25.04
N GLU A 155 3.57 22.17 -25.10
CA GLU A 155 4.91 21.81 -24.62
C GLU A 155 4.85 21.44 -23.14
N ALA A 156 4.25 22.30 -22.32
CA ALA A 156 4.13 22.06 -20.89
C ALA A 156 3.29 20.82 -20.58
N TYR A 157 2.17 20.66 -21.28
CA TYR A 157 1.32 19.48 -21.16
C TYR A 157 2.09 18.19 -21.44
N LEU A 158 2.77 18.10 -22.59
CA LEU A 158 3.52 16.91 -23.00
C LEU A 158 4.72 16.60 -22.10
N ASN A 159 5.29 17.62 -21.45
CA ASN A 159 6.38 17.43 -20.48
C ASN A 159 5.89 17.09 -19.06
N THR A 160 4.58 17.13 -18.80
CA THR A 160 4.03 16.98 -17.44
C THR A 160 3.15 15.75 -17.26
N ILE A 161 2.42 15.33 -18.30
CA ILE A 161 1.47 14.23 -18.16
C ILE A 161 2.14 12.88 -17.85
N ASN A 162 1.41 12.04 -17.13
CA ASN A 162 1.79 10.66 -16.83
C ASN A 162 1.58 9.77 -18.06
N PHE A 163 2.66 9.19 -18.58
CA PHE A 163 2.67 8.17 -19.63
C PHE A 163 2.78 6.75 -19.06
N GLY A 164 2.39 6.53 -17.80
CA GLY A 164 2.34 5.25 -17.11
C GLY A 164 3.70 4.80 -16.57
N LEU A 165 3.68 3.92 -15.56
CA LEU A 165 4.88 3.31 -14.98
C LEU A 165 5.90 4.34 -14.47
N GLY A 166 5.42 5.40 -13.81
CA GLY A 166 6.27 6.49 -13.31
C GLY A 166 6.89 7.38 -14.40
N ASN A 167 6.58 7.18 -15.69
CA ASN A 167 7.13 7.99 -16.77
C ASN A 167 6.32 9.29 -16.94
N TYR A 168 6.78 10.36 -16.32
CA TYR A 168 6.21 11.69 -16.51
C TYR A 168 6.97 12.45 -17.60
N GLY A 169 6.20 13.02 -18.53
CA GLY A 169 6.76 13.78 -19.64
C GLY A 169 7.24 12.92 -20.81
N ILE A 170 7.21 13.52 -22.00
CA ILE A 170 7.40 12.78 -23.25
C ILE A 170 8.83 12.27 -23.46
N ALA A 171 9.83 12.95 -22.90
CA ALA A 171 11.23 12.54 -23.03
C ALA A 171 11.47 11.19 -22.36
N GLU A 172 11.02 11.05 -21.12
CA GLU A 172 11.13 9.81 -20.35
C GLU A 172 10.29 8.71 -21.01
N ALA A 173 9.06 9.00 -21.40
CA ALA A 173 8.20 8.03 -22.08
C ALA A 173 8.81 7.50 -23.39
N SER A 174 9.36 8.39 -24.23
CA SER A 174 9.98 7.99 -25.51
C SER A 174 11.22 7.13 -25.31
N ALA A 175 12.04 7.48 -24.32
CA ALA A 175 13.23 6.72 -23.97
C ALA A 175 12.85 5.36 -23.36
N TYR A 176 11.88 5.33 -22.44
CA TYR A 176 11.45 4.11 -21.76
C TYR A 176 10.78 3.12 -22.70
N TYR A 177 9.75 3.56 -23.45
CA TYR A 177 8.96 2.65 -24.28
C TYR A 177 9.66 2.26 -25.58
N PHE A 178 10.48 3.14 -26.16
CA PHE A 178 11.04 2.93 -27.51
C PHE A 178 12.55 3.17 -27.62
N ASN A 179 13.23 3.60 -26.55
CA ASN A 179 14.63 4.03 -26.58
C ASN A 179 14.92 5.06 -27.67
N LYS A 180 14.02 6.04 -27.80
CA LYS A 180 14.07 7.10 -28.82
C LYS A 180 13.97 8.48 -28.20
N LYS A 181 14.45 9.48 -28.92
CA LYS A 181 14.15 10.88 -28.62
C LYS A 181 12.72 11.20 -29.08
N PRO A 182 12.00 12.13 -28.43
CA PRO A 182 10.64 12.50 -28.83
C PRO A 182 10.48 12.93 -30.30
N LYS A 183 11.53 13.47 -30.90
CA LYS A 183 11.55 13.87 -32.33
C LYS A 183 11.52 12.68 -33.28
N ASP A 184 12.06 11.54 -32.85
CA ASP A 184 12.32 10.36 -33.69
C ASP A 184 11.19 9.32 -33.61
N LEU A 185 10.09 9.65 -32.91
CA LEU A 185 8.91 8.79 -32.78
C LEU A 185 8.20 8.62 -34.13
N THR A 186 7.93 7.36 -34.48
CA THR A 186 7.11 7.01 -35.64
C THR A 186 5.64 7.36 -35.39
N LEU A 187 4.82 7.28 -36.43
CA LEU A 187 3.37 7.48 -36.31
C LEU A 187 2.76 6.50 -35.30
N GLU A 188 3.08 5.21 -35.41
CA GLU A 188 2.48 4.18 -34.55
C GLU A 188 2.92 4.31 -33.09
N GLU A 189 4.19 4.66 -32.83
CA GLU A 189 4.70 4.96 -31.50
C GLU A 189 4.02 6.20 -30.90
N SER A 190 3.81 7.23 -31.73
CA SER A 190 3.11 8.45 -31.34
C SER A 190 1.64 8.18 -30.97
N LEU A 191 0.97 7.31 -31.74
CA LEU A 191 -0.41 6.89 -31.47
C LEU A 191 -0.52 6.11 -30.16
N ILE A 192 0.46 5.25 -29.86
CA ILE A 192 0.55 4.55 -28.58
C ILE A 192 0.67 5.57 -27.44
N LEU A 193 1.67 6.46 -27.48
CA LEU A 193 1.91 7.43 -26.41
C LEU A 193 0.73 8.38 -26.20
N ALA A 194 0.08 8.85 -27.27
CA ALA A 194 -1.12 9.68 -27.18
C ALA A 194 -2.33 8.94 -26.57
N GLY A 195 -2.33 7.61 -26.61
CA GLY A 195 -3.40 6.78 -26.05
C GLY A 195 -3.32 6.59 -24.54
N ILE A 196 -2.10 6.61 -23.98
CA ILE A 196 -1.80 6.28 -22.58
C ILE A 196 -2.48 7.22 -21.57
N PRO A 197 -2.45 8.57 -21.72
CA PRO A 197 -2.91 9.50 -20.67
C PRO A 197 -4.37 9.32 -20.22
N LYS A 198 -5.23 8.73 -21.08
CA LYS A 198 -6.62 8.43 -20.71
C LYS A 198 -6.72 7.46 -19.53
N SER A 199 -5.80 6.50 -19.45
CA SER A 199 -5.70 5.53 -18.35
C SER A 199 -4.28 4.95 -18.33
N PRO A 200 -3.31 5.66 -17.70
CA PRO A 200 -1.89 5.34 -17.84
C PRO A 200 -1.50 3.91 -17.45
N SER A 201 -2.10 3.39 -16.37
CA SER A 201 -1.87 2.02 -15.90
C SER A 201 -2.45 0.96 -16.87
N HIS A 202 -3.54 1.27 -17.57
CA HIS A 202 -4.27 0.31 -18.40
C HIS A 202 -3.86 0.30 -19.88
N TYR A 203 -3.41 1.43 -20.41
CA TYR A 203 -3.09 1.58 -21.83
C TYR A 203 -1.60 1.63 -22.13
N ASN A 204 -0.72 1.45 -21.14
CA ASN A 204 0.70 1.35 -21.40
C ASN A 204 1.05 0.00 -22.06
N PRO A 205 1.98 -0.03 -23.03
CA PRO A 205 2.26 -1.22 -23.83
C PRO A 205 3.11 -2.28 -23.10
N VAL A 206 3.61 -1.97 -21.89
CA VAL A 206 4.37 -2.92 -21.05
C VAL A 206 3.43 -3.77 -20.19
N SER A 207 2.36 -3.17 -19.64
CA SER A 207 1.36 -3.87 -18.84
C SER A 207 0.42 -4.71 -19.71
N ASP A 208 -0.09 -4.13 -20.81
CA ASP A 208 -1.01 -4.79 -21.73
C ASP A 208 -0.86 -4.24 -23.16
N TYR A 209 -0.06 -4.94 -23.97
CA TYR A 209 0.22 -4.54 -25.35
C TYR A 209 -1.05 -4.46 -26.20
N ASP A 210 -1.95 -5.45 -26.10
CA ASP A 210 -3.14 -5.52 -26.97
C ASP A 210 -4.12 -4.39 -26.67
N LYS A 211 -4.36 -4.08 -25.39
CA LYS A 211 -5.17 -2.91 -25.02
C LYS A 211 -4.52 -1.59 -25.41
N SER A 212 -3.21 -1.50 -25.31
CA SER A 212 -2.46 -0.33 -25.79
C SER A 212 -2.68 -0.09 -27.29
N ILE A 213 -2.58 -1.15 -28.12
CA ILE A 213 -2.82 -1.07 -29.56
C ILE A 213 -4.29 -0.76 -29.88
N GLN A 214 -5.25 -1.35 -29.18
CA GLN A 214 -6.66 -1.01 -29.35
C GLN A 214 -6.92 0.48 -29.09
N ARG A 215 -6.32 1.02 -28.03
CA ARG A 215 -6.41 2.45 -27.70
C ARG A 215 -5.72 3.31 -28.76
N ALA A 216 -4.54 2.92 -29.23
CA ALA A 216 -3.81 3.63 -30.29
C ALA A 216 -4.61 3.70 -31.61
N LYS A 217 -5.35 2.65 -31.96
CA LYS A 217 -6.28 2.67 -33.11
C LYS A 217 -7.43 3.66 -32.92
N VAL A 218 -7.95 3.84 -31.70
CA VAL A 218 -8.95 4.88 -31.41
C VAL A 218 -8.37 6.29 -31.62
N VAL A 219 -7.12 6.52 -31.20
CA VAL A 219 -6.42 7.78 -31.47
C VAL A 219 -6.30 7.99 -32.98
N ALA A 220 -5.84 6.97 -33.72
CA ALA A 220 -5.67 7.03 -35.16
C ALA A 220 -6.98 7.32 -35.91
N LEU A 221 -8.08 6.68 -35.49
CA LEU A 221 -9.40 6.94 -36.05
C LEU A 221 -9.83 8.39 -35.83
N THR A 222 -9.48 8.96 -34.67
CA THR A 222 -9.76 10.38 -34.38
C THR A 222 -8.95 11.29 -35.31
N MET A 223 -7.70 10.95 -35.63
CA MET A 223 -6.90 11.66 -36.63
C MET A 223 -7.49 11.55 -38.04
N VAL A 224 -8.04 10.38 -38.42
CA VAL A 224 -8.75 10.22 -39.71
C VAL A 224 -9.97 11.13 -39.78
N ASN A 225 -10.80 11.13 -38.73
CA ASN A 225 -11.99 11.97 -38.66
C ASN A 225 -11.69 13.47 -38.69
N ASN A 226 -10.48 13.86 -38.25
CA ASN A 226 -10.00 15.24 -38.28
C ASN A 226 -9.19 15.58 -39.56
N GLY A 227 -9.08 14.64 -40.52
CA GLY A 227 -8.37 14.85 -41.78
C GLY A 227 -6.84 14.84 -41.71
N LEU A 228 -6.25 14.42 -40.57
CA LEU A 228 -4.80 14.36 -40.36
C LEU A 228 -4.18 13.02 -40.78
N LEU A 229 -5.00 11.98 -40.97
CA LEU A 229 -4.57 10.66 -41.40
C LEU A 229 -5.50 10.12 -42.50
N SER A 230 -4.95 9.50 -43.54
CA SER A 230 -5.77 8.85 -44.58
C SER A 230 -6.30 7.49 -44.09
N SER A 231 -7.49 7.11 -44.57
CA SER A 231 -8.06 5.78 -44.28
C SER A 231 -7.15 4.64 -44.73
N GLU A 232 -6.40 4.82 -45.82
CA GLU A 232 -5.40 3.86 -46.28
C GLU A 232 -4.26 3.68 -45.26
N LYS A 233 -3.69 4.77 -44.74
CA LYS A 233 -2.65 4.68 -43.71
C LYS A 233 -3.21 4.03 -42.44
N TYR A 234 -4.42 4.39 -42.02
CA TYR A 234 -5.10 3.79 -40.87
C TYR A 234 -5.23 2.27 -40.98
N ASN A 235 -5.65 1.77 -42.15
CA ASN A 235 -5.79 0.32 -42.39
C ASN A 235 -4.44 -0.44 -42.43
N ASN A 236 -3.33 0.28 -42.58
CA ASN A 236 -1.99 -0.29 -42.58
C ASN A 236 -1.27 -0.21 -41.22
N LEU A 237 -1.87 0.41 -40.20
CA LEU A 237 -1.27 0.54 -38.88
C LEU A 237 -1.22 -0.81 -38.13
N PHE A 238 -0.14 -1.00 -37.37
CA PHE A 238 0.13 -2.11 -36.47
C PHE A 238 0.10 -3.48 -37.16
N LYS A 239 0.43 -3.54 -38.45
CA LYS A 239 0.62 -4.80 -39.19
C LYS A 239 1.82 -5.59 -38.66
N ASN A 240 2.87 -4.87 -38.27
CA ASN A 240 4.03 -5.43 -37.60
C ASN A 240 3.96 -5.09 -36.10
N LYS A 241 4.43 -6.01 -35.27
CA LYS A 241 4.55 -5.77 -33.83
C LYS A 241 5.65 -4.74 -33.57
N ILE A 242 5.35 -3.74 -32.76
CA ILE A 242 6.30 -2.71 -32.35
C ILE A 242 7.10 -3.24 -31.17
N GLU A 243 8.42 -3.08 -31.24
CA GLU A 243 9.31 -3.46 -30.15
C GLU A 243 9.17 -2.45 -29.00
N ILE A 244 8.88 -2.96 -27.80
CA ILE A 244 8.80 -2.15 -26.58
C ILE A 244 10.10 -2.33 -25.80
N TYR A 245 10.87 -1.25 -25.69
CA TYR A 245 12.18 -1.25 -25.06
C TYR A 245 12.13 -1.44 -23.55
N GLY A 246 11.05 -1.00 -22.89
CA GLY A 246 10.78 -1.03 -21.43
C GLY A 246 10.80 -2.41 -20.75
N LYS A 247 11.42 -3.37 -21.43
CA LYS A 247 11.65 -4.78 -21.14
C LYS A 247 13.11 -5.10 -20.78
N LYS A 248 14.10 -4.19 -20.95
CA LYS A 248 15.50 -4.49 -20.59
C LYS A 248 15.77 -4.29 -19.09
N ASN A 249 15.87 -5.44 -18.41
CA ASN A 249 16.43 -5.64 -17.07
C ASN A 249 17.80 -4.96 -16.95
N ASP A 250 18.05 -4.26 -15.84
CA ASP A 250 19.38 -4.28 -15.18
C ASP A 250 19.36 -3.74 -13.74
N ASN A 251 18.24 -3.20 -13.23
CA ASN A 251 18.01 -3.02 -11.78
C ASN A 251 16.54 -3.26 -11.44
N ASN A 252 16.21 -4.52 -11.20
CA ASN A 252 14.91 -5.14 -11.47
C ASN A 252 13.93 -5.16 -10.29
N LEU A 253 13.91 -4.14 -9.45
CA LEU A 253 12.97 -4.05 -8.33
C LEU A 253 11.60 -3.56 -8.84
N GLN A 254 10.72 -4.49 -9.17
CA GLN A 254 9.36 -4.23 -9.64
C GLN A 254 8.44 -3.77 -8.51
N MET A 255 8.89 -3.83 -7.25
CA MET A 255 8.10 -3.46 -6.07
C MET A 255 8.56 -2.15 -5.42
N LEU A 256 9.66 -1.53 -5.87
CA LEU A 256 10.23 -0.33 -5.27
C LEU A 256 9.26 0.87 -5.33
N ASP A 257 8.54 1.01 -6.44
CA ASP A 257 7.54 2.06 -6.65
C ASP A 257 6.42 2.04 -5.58
N TYR A 258 6.12 0.88 -4.96
CA TYR A 258 5.18 0.84 -3.83
C TYR A 258 5.73 1.56 -2.58
N TYR A 259 7.04 1.51 -2.35
CA TYR A 259 7.68 2.25 -1.27
C TYR A 259 7.63 3.76 -1.56
N GLU A 260 7.83 4.16 -2.82
CA GLU A 260 7.70 5.55 -3.27
C GLU A 260 6.29 6.09 -3.01
N ASP A 261 5.25 5.33 -3.37
CA ASP A 261 3.86 5.65 -3.04
C ASP A 261 3.64 5.85 -1.54
N ALA A 262 4.30 5.05 -0.70
CA ALA A 262 4.19 5.14 0.75
C ALA A 262 4.89 6.39 1.31
N VAL A 263 6.05 6.76 0.78
CA VAL A 263 6.75 8.01 1.08
C VAL A 263 5.89 9.20 0.68
N TYR A 264 5.35 9.19 -0.54
CA TYR A 264 4.46 10.24 -1.02
C TYR A 264 3.17 10.34 -0.18
N PHE A 265 2.60 9.21 0.23
CA PHE A 265 1.46 9.17 1.14
C PHE A 265 1.79 9.82 2.49
N GLU A 266 2.98 9.59 3.05
CA GLU A 266 3.43 10.21 4.30
C GLU A 266 3.64 11.72 4.17
N LEU A 267 4.31 12.18 3.10
CA LEU A 267 4.48 13.61 2.81
C LEU A 267 3.14 14.36 2.84
N LYS A 268 2.15 13.81 2.11
CA LYS A 268 0.84 14.45 1.94
C LYS A 268 -0.03 14.37 3.18
N ASN A 269 -0.21 13.16 3.71
CA ASN A 269 -1.26 12.90 4.72
C ASN A 269 -0.79 13.10 6.16
N LYS A 270 0.52 13.06 6.42
CA LYS A 270 1.07 13.24 7.77
C LYS A 270 1.88 14.52 7.92
N LEU A 271 2.69 14.87 6.92
CA LEU A 271 3.58 16.03 6.99
C LEU A 271 2.99 17.32 6.39
N GLY A 272 1.83 17.24 5.74
CA GLY A 272 1.10 18.40 5.23
C GLY A 272 1.72 19.05 3.99
N PHE A 273 2.57 18.33 3.26
CA PHE A 273 3.09 18.81 1.98
C PHE A 273 2.01 18.65 0.90
N ASP A 274 1.57 19.76 0.31
CA ASP A 274 0.67 19.71 -0.85
C ASP A 274 1.43 19.36 -2.14
N ASP A 275 0.68 18.99 -3.19
CA ASP A 275 1.28 18.58 -4.47
C ASP A 275 2.15 19.68 -5.08
N LYS A 276 1.80 20.95 -4.85
CA LYS A 276 2.56 22.09 -5.35
C LYS A 276 3.92 22.20 -4.65
N MET A 277 3.95 22.05 -3.32
CA MET A 277 5.17 22.04 -2.53
C MET A 277 6.08 20.91 -3.00
N ILE A 278 5.57 19.69 -3.07
CA ILE A 278 6.34 18.50 -3.48
C ILE A 278 6.93 18.69 -4.88
N ASN A 279 6.13 19.22 -5.82
CA ASN A 279 6.54 19.32 -7.22
C ASN A 279 7.51 20.47 -7.50
N SER A 280 7.39 21.60 -6.78
CA SER A 280 8.19 22.81 -7.02
C SER A 280 9.37 23.01 -6.06
N GLY A 281 9.38 22.30 -4.93
CA GLY A 281 10.29 22.54 -3.82
C GLY A 281 11.72 22.07 -4.04
N LYS A 282 11.96 21.17 -5.01
CA LYS A 282 13.26 20.52 -5.24
C LYS A 282 13.85 19.87 -3.97
N TYR A 283 13.03 19.11 -3.26
CA TYR A 283 13.39 18.55 -1.96
C TYR A 283 14.32 17.34 -2.07
N LYS A 284 15.22 17.20 -1.10
CA LYS A 284 15.96 15.96 -0.86
C LYS A 284 15.34 15.24 0.32
N ILE A 285 14.77 14.07 0.07
CA ILE A 285 13.99 13.32 1.04
C ILE A 285 14.75 12.05 1.39
N TYR A 286 15.25 11.99 2.62
CA TYR A 286 15.95 10.81 3.12
C TYR A 286 14.96 9.89 3.80
N THR A 287 14.94 8.66 3.33
CA THR A 287 13.99 7.63 3.75
C THR A 287 14.67 6.56 4.59
N ASN A 288 13.88 5.68 5.16
CA ASN A 288 14.34 4.52 5.92
C ASN A 288 14.60 3.29 5.04
N LEU A 289 14.43 3.41 3.72
CA LEU A 289 14.55 2.29 2.80
C LEU A 289 15.93 1.65 2.91
N ASN A 290 15.96 0.36 3.16
CA ASN A 290 17.15 -0.46 2.99
C ASN A 290 17.01 -1.25 1.69
N LEU A 291 17.78 -0.87 0.66
CA LEU A 291 17.69 -1.48 -0.66
C LEU A 291 18.05 -2.97 -0.67
N ASP A 292 18.96 -3.40 0.20
CA ASP A 292 19.33 -4.81 0.32
C ASP A 292 18.16 -5.64 0.88
N TYR A 293 17.48 -5.13 1.91
CA TYR A 293 16.31 -5.79 2.50
C TYR A 293 15.14 -5.82 1.51
N GLN A 294 14.92 -4.72 0.78
CA GLN A 294 13.90 -4.65 -0.28
C GLN A 294 14.18 -5.68 -1.38
N LYS A 295 15.43 -5.78 -1.86
CA LYS A 295 15.85 -6.77 -2.86
C LYS A 295 15.58 -8.19 -2.40
N LYS A 296 16.00 -8.51 -1.18
CA LYS A 296 15.83 -9.87 -0.65
C LYS A 296 14.36 -10.24 -0.48
N MET A 297 13.57 -9.32 0.08
CA MET A 297 12.13 -9.51 0.27
C MET A 297 11.42 -9.74 -1.07
N GLU A 298 11.72 -8.93 -2.09
CA GLU A 298 11.15 -9.07 -3.44
C GLU A 298 11.54 -10.40 -4.10
N GLU A 299 12.81 -10.79 -4.00
CA GLU A 299 13.30 -12.09 -4.49
C GLU A 299 12.50 -13.24 -3.87
N GLU A 300 12.37 -13.27 -2.54
CA GLU A 300 11.70 -14.36 -1.84
C GLU A 300 10.19 -14.39 -2.13
N LEU A 301 9.54 -13.22 -2.22
CA LEU A 301 8.14 -13.10 -2.63
C LEU A 301 7.91 -13.75 -4.00
N LEU A 302 8.72 -13.40 -5.00
CA LEU A 302 8.58 -13.90 -6.37
C LEU A 302 8.95 -15.39 -6.50
N ASN A 303 9.95 -15.85 -5.76
CA ASN A 303 10.44 -17.24 -5.83
C ASN A 303 9.48 -18.24 -5.16
N ASN A 304 8.85 -17.85 -4.05
CA ASN A 304 7.99 -18.75 -3.27
C ASN A 304 6.53 -18.70 -3.70
N ILE A 305 5.98 -17.52 -3.99
CA ILE A 305 4.57 -17.37 -4.40
C ILE A 305 4.54 -17.33 -5.92
N LYS A 306 4.26 -18.46 -6.57
CA LYS A 306 4.40 -18.59 -8.04
C LYS A 306 3.14 -18.29 -8.85
N ASP A 307 1.95 -18.39 -8.23
CA ASP A 307 0.70 -18.06 -8.92
C ASP A 307 0.66 -16.56 -9.25
N GLU A 308 0.69 -16.22 -10.54
CA GLU A 308 0.66 -14.85 -11.02
C GLU A 308 -0.68 -14.14 -10.79
N LYS A 309 -1.76 -14.89 -10.54
CA LYS A 309 -3.07 -14.29 -10.23
C LYS A 309 -3.17 -13.84 -8.78
N LEU A 310 -2.34 -14.40 -7.90
CA LEU A 310 -2.34 -14.09 -6.49
C LEU A 310 -1.52 -12.83 -6.22
N GLU A 311 -2.08 -11.96 -5.39
CA GLU A 311 -1.39 -10.75 -4.95
C GLU A 311 -0.75 -10.95 -3.58
N MET A 312 0.23 -10.10 -3.29
CA MET A 312 1.01 -10.17 -2.07
C MET A 312 1.41 -8.79 -1.58
N ALA A 313 1.61 -8.67 -0.29
CA ALA A 313 2.14 -7.46 0.33
C ALA A 313 3.06 -7.86 1.47
N SER A 314 4.10 -7.08 1.71
CA SER A 314 5.02 -7.32 2.80
C SER A 314 5.63 -6.02 3.30
N VAL A 315 5.95 -5.99 4.60
CA VAL A 315 6.59 -4.85 5.23
C VAL A 315 7.64 -5.34 6.23
N ILE A 316 8.79 -4.68 6.24
CA ILE A 316 9.90 -4.92 7.17
C ILE A 316 10.13 -3.66 7.98
N ILE A 317 10.19 -3.80 9.30
CA ILE A 317 10.22 -2.70 10.27
C ILE A 317 11.33 -2.93 11.29
N ASP A 318 12.05 -1.87 11.66
CA ASP A 318 12.82 -1.83 12.91
C ASP A 318 11.85 -1.52 14.07
N PRO A 319 11.62 -2.47 14.99
CA PRO A 319 10.61 -2.29 16.03
C PRO A 319 11.02 -1.29 17.12
N ASN A 320 12.30 -0.97 17.28
CA ASN A 320 12.75 -0.03 18.32
C ASN A 320 12.49 1.42 17.93
N THR A 321 12.50 1.69 16.62
CA THR A 321 12.36 3.04 16.07
C THR A 321 11.01 3.25 15.40
N GLY A 322 10.42 2.22 14.79
CA GLY A 322 9.26 2.33 13.91
C GLY A 322 9.63 2.60 12.44
N LYS A 323 10.93 2.56 12.10
CA LYS A 323 11.38 2.74 10.71
C LYS A 323 10.86 1.63 9.81
N VAL A 324 10.20 2.00 8.71
CA VAL A 324 9.83 1.06 7.65
C VAL A 324 11.00 0.88 6.69
N LEU A 325 11.69 -0.26 6.80
CA LEU A 325 12.94 -0.56 6.09
C LEU A 325 12.71 -1.11 4.68
N ALA A 326 11.60 -1.79 4.45
CA ALA A 326 11.21 -2.29 3.13
C ALA A 326 9.68 -2.43 3.06
N LEU A 327 9.11 -2.25 1.87
CA LEU A 327 7.68 -2.38 1.63
C LEU A 327 7.39 -2.88 0.20
N SER A 328 6.45 -3.82 0.10
CA SER A 328 5.82 -4.21 -1.15
C SER A 328 4.30 -4.15 -1.00
N GLY A 329 3.64 -3.49 -1.94
CA GLY A 329 2.19 -3.37 -2.00
C GLY A 329 1.51 -4.33 -3.00
N GLY A 330 2.28 -5.16 -3.71
CA GLY A 330 1.78 -6.02 -4.77
C GLY A 330 2.88 -6.84 -5.42
N ARG A 331 2.50 -7.71 -6.36
CA ARG A 331 3.46 -8.56 -7.07
C ARG A 331 4.33 -7.83 -8.08
N ASN A 332 3.75 -6.85 -8.77
CA ASN A 332 4.40 -6.14 -9.86
C ASN A 332 3.70 -4.79 -10.05
N TYR A 333 4.39 -3.71 -9.69
CA TYR A 333 3.86 -2.36 -9.79
C TYR A 333 3.38 -2.01 -11.20
N LYS A 334 4.09 -2.51 -12.21
CA LYS A 334 3.77 -2.26 -13.62
C LYS A 334 2.46 -2.91 -14.06
N LYS A 335 2.04 -3.98 -13.40
CA LYS A 335 0.73 -4.61 -13.63
C LYS A 335 -0.37 -3.96 -12.77
N SER A 336 -0.06 -3.59 -11.53
CA SER A 336 -1.01 -3.00 -10.59
C SER A 336 -0.33 -2.01 -9.65
N GLU A 337 -0.65 -0.72 -9.79
CA GLU A 337 -0.18 0.35 -8.91
C GLU A 337 -0.94 0.36 -7.55
N TYR A 338 -1.90 -0.54 -7.34
CA TYR A 338 -2.68 -0.59 -6.09
C TYR A 338 -1.80 -1.09 -4.93
N ASN A 339 -1.37 -0.17 -4.06
CA ASN A 339 -0.58 -0.49 -2.89
C ASN A 339 -1.42 -1.09 -1.76
N ARG A 340 -1.42 -2.42 -1.67
CA ARG A 340 -2.20 -3.18 -0.68
C ARG A 340 -1.70 -2.99 0.75
N ALA A 341 -0.41 -2.76 0.95
CA ALA A 341 0.14 -2.49 2.28
C ALA A 341 -0.43 -1.17 2.85
N LEU A 342 -0.64 -0.15 2.02
CA LEU A 342 -1.23 1.14 2.41
C LEU A 342 -2.76 1.13 2.47
N SER A 343 -3.41 0.47 1.50
CA SER A 343 -4.84 0.72 1.23
C SER A 343 -5.74 -0.48 1.50
N ALA A 344 -5.25 -1.71 1.33
CA ALA A 344 -6.12 -2.88 1.46
C ALA A 344 -6.46 -3.13 2.93
N LYS A 345 -7.72 -3.52 3.16
CA LYS A 345 -8.19 -4.06 4.44
C LYS A 345 -8.52 -5.53 4.22
N ARG A 346 -7.95 -6.40 5.04
CA ARG A 346 -8.02 -7.86 4.89
C ARG A 346 -8.25 -8.53 6.22
N GLN A 347 -8.91 -9.69 6.22
CA GLN A 347 -9.07 -10.46 7.45
C GLN A 347 -7.69 -10.93 7.92
N VAL A 348 -7.40 -10.73 9.21
CA VAL A 348 -6.09 -11.06 9.78
C VAL A 348 -6.03 -12.50 10.31
N GLY A 349 -7.19 -13.13 10.49
CA GLY A 349 -7.26 -14.52 10.91
C GLY A 349 -6.60 -14.76 12.28
N SER A 350 -5.96 -15.91 12.43
CA SER A 350 -5.31 -16.31 13.69
C SER A 350 -4.15 -15.40 14.17
N THR A 351 -3.71 -14.42 13.37
CA THR A 351 -2.74 -13.41 13.83
C THR A 351 -3.36 -12.41 14.82
N MET A 352 -4.68 -12.45 15.05
CA MET A 352 -5.32 -11.70 16.16
C MET A 352 -5.03 -12.32 17.54
N LYS A 353 -4.70 -13.63 17.60
CA LYS A 353 -4.55 -14.36 18.87
C LYS A 353 -3.46 -13.85 19.81
N PRO A 354 -2.30 -13.34 19.35
CA PRO A 354 -1.32 -12.74 20.25
C PRO A 354 -1.88 -11.54 21.03
N ILE A 355 -2.73 -10.72 20.39
CA ILE A 355 -3.41 -9.60 21.06
C ILE A 355 -4.38 -10.12 22.13
N LEU A 356 -5.15 -11.17 21.81
CA LEU A 356 -6.04 -11.83 22.76
C LEU A 356 -5.27 -12.39 23.96
N TYR A 357 -4.16 -13.08 23.71
CA TYR A 357 -3.40 -13.74 24.77
C TYR A 357 -2.56 -12.76 25.60
N TYR A 358 -2.11 -11.65 25.03
CA TYR A 358 -1.60 -10.55 25.84
C TYR A 358 -2.68 -10.04 26.81
N GLY A 359 -3.90 -9.80 26.31
CA GLY A 359 -5.04 -9.42 27.15
C GLY A 359 -5.35 -10.47 28.23
N ALA A 360 -5.19 -11.75 27.92
CA ALA A 360 -5.34 -12.84 28.89
C ALA A 360 -4.28 -12.80 30.00
N LEU A 361 -3.01 -12.58 29.64
CA LEU A 361 -1.90 -12.44 30.60
C LEU A 361 -2.13 -11.22 31.52
N GLU A 362 -2.56 -10.08 30.98
CA GLU A 362 -2.92 -8.90 31.78
C GLU A 362 -4.08 -9.16 32.75
N ASN A 363 -4.95 -10.14 32.46
CA ASN A 363 -6.12 -10.48 33.26
C ASN A 363 -5.92 -11.77 34.09
N GLY A 364 -4.67 -12.11 34.41
CA GLY A 364 -4.34 -13.14 35.40
C GLY A 364 -4.31 -14.57 34.87
N MET A 365 -4.50 -14.79 33.56
CA MET A 365 -4.16 -16.07 32.96
C MET A 365 -2.63 -16.21 32.87
N THR A 366 -2.14 -17.45 32.84
CA THR A 366 -0.71 -17.75 32.72
C THR A 366 -0.44 -18.57 31.46
N SER A 367 0.84 -18.67 31.10
CA SER A 367 1.32 -19.49 29.98
C SER A 367 0.85 -20.97 30.06
N SER A 368 0.64 -21.48 31.28
CA SER A 368 0.14 -22.84 31.55
C SER A 368 -1.36 -22.92 31.85
N SER A 369 -2.13 -21.83 31.77
CA SER A 369 -3.60 -21.90 31.90
C SER A 369 -4.18 -22.84 30.85
N THR A 370 -5.09 -23.72 31.26
CA THR A 370 -5.62 -24.76 30.39
C THR A 370 -7.08 -24.54 30.00
N PHE A 371 -7.43 -25.04 28.80
CA PHE A 371 -8.81 -25.30 28.41
C PHE A 371 -8.88 -26.64 27.67
N LEU A 372 -10.02 -27.32 27.79
CA LEU A 372 -10.33 -28.50 26.99
C LEU A 372 -10.46 -28.16 25.51
N SER A 373 -9.58 -28.71 24.65
CA SER A 373 -9.68 -28.59 23.19
C SER A 373 -10.54 -29.72 22.62
N GLN A 374 -11.81 -29.44 22.33
CA GLN A 374 -12.73 -30.37 21.67
C GLN A 374 -13.72 -29.60 20.78
N TYR A 375 -14.37 -30.30 19.85
CA TYR A 375 -15.47 -29.72 19.08
C TYR A 375 -16.50 -29.11 20.04
N THR A 376 -16.79 -27.82 19.87
CA THR A 376 -17.60 -27.04 20.82
C THR A 376 -18.57 -26.15 20.05
N THR A 377 -19.84 -26.23 20.42
CA THR A 377 -20.86 -25.24 20.01
C THR A 377 -21.08 -24.27 21.16
N PHE A 378 -20.85 -22.98 20.91
CA PHE A 378 -21.05 -21.91 21.87
C PHE A 378 -22.46 -21.33 21.74
N ASN A 379 -23.22 -21.30 22.83
CA ASN A 379 -24.52 -20.62 22.89
C ASN A 379 -24.29 -19.16 23.29
N LEU A 380 -24.72 -18.23 22.44
CA LEU A 380 -24.52 -16.80 22.63
C LEU A 380 -25.72 -16.15 23.33
N SER A 381 -25.48 -15.01 23.96
CA SER A 381 -26.51 -14.27 24.71
C SER A 381 -27.66 -13.76 23.84
N ASP A 382 -27.45 -13.63 22.52
CA ASP A 382 -28.48 -13.26 21.54
C ASP A 382 -29.30 -14.46 21.03
N GLY A 383 -29.12 -15.64 21.64
CA GLY A 383 -29.81 -16.88 21.28
C GLY A 383 -29.24 -17.60 20.06
N LYS A 384 -28.18 -17.07 19.43
CA LYS A 384 -27.51 -17.74 18.31
C LYS A 384 -26.48 -18.75 18.81
N THR A 385 -26.12 -19.67 17.93
CA THR A 385 -25.02 -20.61 18.18
C THR A 385 -23.84 -20.31 17.28
N TYR A 386 -22.64 -20.57 17.78
CA TYR A 386 -21.40 -20.44 17.03
C TYR A 386 -20.56 -21.70 17.22
N ALA A 387 -20.24 -22.40 16.13
CA ALA A 387 -19.48 -23.66 16.15
C ALA A 387 -18.21 -23.53 15.28
N PRO A 388 -17.17 -22.84 15.78
CA PRO A 388 -15.89 -22.75 15.08
C PRO A 388 -15.22 -24.13 15.01
N LYS A 389 -14.42 -24.35 13.97
CA LYS A 389 -13.65 -25.59 13.79
C LYS A 389 -12.16 -25.31 13.93
N ASN A 390 -11.43 -26.25 14.51
CA ASN A 390 -9.98 -26.27 14.38
C ASN A 390 -9.56 -26.63 12.95
N TYR A 391 -8.37 -26.20 12.55
CA TYR A 391 -7.80 -26.57 11.26
C TYR A 391 -7.74 -28.09 11.11
N GLY A 392 -8.20 -28.61 9.97
CA GLY A 392 -8.27 -30.04 9.70
C GLY A 392 -9.26 -30.83 10.57
N ASN A 393 -10.12 -30.16 11.36
CA ASN A 393 -10.98 -30.79 12.37
C ASN A 393 -10.21 -31.63 13.41
N LEU A 394 -8.97 -31.24 13.73
CA LEU A 394 -8.13 -31.91 14.71
C LEU A 394 -8.32 -31.30 16.10
N TYR A 395 -8.55 -32.15 17.10
CA TYR A 395 -8.78 -31.75 18.48
C TYR A 395 -7.99 -32.67 19.41
N GLY A 396 -7.38 -32.11 20.46
CA GLY A 396 -6.69 -32.91 21.46
C GLY A 396 -7.62 -33.78 22.31
N ASN A 397 -8.89 -33.39 22.43
CA ASN A 397 -9.89 -33.99 23.34
C ASN A 397 -9.38 -34.12 24.78
N LYS A 398 -8.53 -33.16 25.18
CA LYS A 398 -7.92 -33.02 26.50
C LYS A 398 -7.65 -31.55 26.79
N GLU A 399 -7.30 -31.27 28.03
CA GLU A 399 -6.80 -29.94 28.39
C GLU A 399 -5.46 -29.67 27.71
N ILE A 400 -5.35 -28.48 27.12
CA ILE A 400 -4.11 -27.97 26.52
C ILE A 400 -3.76 -26.62 27.15
N THR A 401 -2.47 -26.35 27.32
CA THR A 401 -1.97 -25.05 27.81
C THR A 401 -2.19 -23.93 26.79
N MET A 402 -2.15 -22.67 27.24
CA MET A 402 -2.10 -21.50 26.36
C MET A 402 -0.93 -21.59 25.36
N ALA A 403 0.23 -22.05 25.82
CA ALA A 403 1.42 -22.24 24.99
C ALA A 403 1.17 -23.24 23.84
N ALA A 404 0.55 -24.39 24.14
CA ALA A 404 0.18 -25.39 23.12
C ALA A 404 -0.92 -24.86 22.19
N ALA A 405 -1.92 -24.15 22.73
CA ALA A 405 -2.95 -23.51 21.93
C ALA A 405 -2.38 -22.47 20.94
N LEU A 406 -1.35 -21.72 21.34
CA LEU A 406 -0.60 -20.84 20.43
C LEU A 406 0.18 -21.63 19.39
N ALA A 407 0.88 -22.70 19.80
CA ALA A 407 1.69 -23.54 18.92
C ALA A 407 0.85 -24.12 17.77
N TYR A 408 -0.33 -24.64 18.08
CA TYR A 408 -1.27 -25.22 17.10
C TYR A 408 -2.20 -24.20 16.45
N SER A 409 -2.21 -22.98 16.97
CA SER A 409 -3.22 -21.97 16.63
C SER A 409 -4.66 -22.49 16.84
N ASP A 410 -4.92 -23.11 18.01
CA ASP A 410 -6.21 -23.71 18.36
C ASP A 410 -7.34 -22.67 18.42
N ASN A 411 -8.44 -22.91 17.70
CA ASN A 411 -9.56 -21.97 17.59
C ASN A 411 -10.51 -22.08 18.79
N ILE A 412 -10.68 -23.28 19.34
CA ILE A 412 -11.57 -23.51 20.47
C ILE A 412 -11.02 -22.82 21.72
N TYR A 413 -9.72 -22.96 21.98
CA TYR A 413 -9.05 -22.29 23.10
C TYR A 413 -9.17 -20.76 22.97
N ALA A 414 -8.93 -20.21 21.78
CA ALA A 414 -9.03 -18.77 21.53
C ALA A 414 -10.46 -18.24 21.78
N VAL A 415 -11.48 -18.94 21.29
CA VAL A 415 -12.88 -18.54 21.49
C VAL A 415 -13.29 -18.65 22.96
N LYS A 416 -12.88 -19.71 23.66
CA LYS A 416 -13.08 -19.85 25.11
C LYS A 416 -12.44 -18.70 25.87
N THR A 417 -11.20 -18.35 25.54
CA THR A 417 -10.47 -17.22 26.15
C THR A 417 -11.22 -15.90 25.93
N ASN A 418 -11.66 -15.63 24.70
CA ASN A 418 -12.36 -14.39 24.36
C ASN A 418 -13.72 -14.27 25.07
N LEU A 419 -14.45 -15.39 25.22
CA LEU A 419 -15.70 -15.41 25.98
C LEU A 419 -15.46 -15.29 27.49
N PHE A 420 -14.45 -15.97 28.01
CA PHE A 420 -14.10 -15.96 29.43
C PHE A 420 -13.71 -14.55 29.92
N LEU A 421 -12.93 -13.81 29.13
CA LEU A 421 -12.49 -12.44 29.44
C LEU A 421 -13.50 -11.36 29.03
N GLY A 422 -14.49 -11.72 28.21
CA GLY A 422 -15.34 -10.77 27.50
C GLY A 422 -14.64 -10.16 26.27
N VAL A 423 -15.40 -9.99 25.18
CA VAL A 423 -14.89 -9.52 23.88
C VAL A 423 -14.31 -8.11 23.96
N ASP A 424 -14.82 -7.26 24.86
CA ASP A 424 -14.31 -5.91 25.06
C ASP A 424 -12.85 -5.89 25.54
N THR A 425 -12.40 -6.93 26.25
CA THR A 425 -10.99 -7.07 26.65
C THR A 425 -10.07 -7.15 25.44
N LEU A 426 -10.44 -7.96 24.43
CA LEU A 426 -9.70 -8.04 23.17
C LEU A 426 -9.72 -6.70 22.42
N ILE A 427 -10.87 -6.04 22.32
CA ILE A 427 -11.00 -4.74 21.64
C ILE A 427 -10.14 -3.66 22.32
N ASN A 428 -10.16 -3.60 23.66
CA ASN A 428 -9.38 -2.63 24.41
C ASN A 428 -7.88 -2.92 24.29
N THR A 429 -7.49 -4.20 24.31
CA THR A 429 -6.10 -4.61 24.11
C THR A 429 -5.59 -4.25 22.71
N ALA A 430 -6.39 -4.50 21.67
CA ALA A 430 -6.09 -4.10 20.30
C ALA A 430 -5.87 -2.58 20.18
N LYS A 431 -6.74 -1.77 20.79
CA LYS A 431 -6.60 -0.31 20.85
C LYS A 431 -5.33 0.13 21.57
N LYS A 432 -5.00 -0.49 22.72
CA LYS A 432 -3.73 -0.22 23.45
C LYS A 432 -2.52 -0.48 22.55
N CYS A 433 -2.53 -1.57 21.79
CA CYS A 433 -1.45 -1.91 20.84
C CYS A 433 -1.38 -0.94 19.64
N GLY A 434 -2.41 -0.12 19.42
CA GLY A 434 -2.40 0.93 18.39
C GLY A 434 -3.27 0.67 17.17
N ILE A 435 -4.08 -0.40 17.15
CA ILE A 435 -5.08 -0.62 16.09
C ILE A 435 -6.08 0.54 16.08
N LYS A 436 -6.15 1.24 14.94
CA LYS A 436 -7.02 2.41 14.74
C LYS A 436 -8.42 2.03 14.27
N GLU A 437 -8.52 0.93 13.53
CA GLU A 437 -9.80 0.47 12.98
C GLU A 437 -10.79 0.05 14.08
N LYS A 438 -12.08 0.33 13.83
CA LYS A 438 -13.14 -0.03 14.77
C LYS A 438 -13.44 -1.53 14.68
N LEU A 439 -13.00 -2.28 15.69
CA LEU A 439 -13.29 -3.70 15.80
C LEU A 439 -14.76 -3.97 16.20
N LYS A 440 -15.38 -4.97 15.57
CA LYS A 440 -16.73 -5.41 15.91
C LYS A 440 -16.71 -6.23 17.20
N ASN A 441 -17.63 -5.93 18.13
CA ASN A 441 -17.83 -6.75 19.32
C ASN A 441 -18.61 -8.02 18.96
N VAL A 442 -17.90 -9.03 18.47
CA VAL A 442 -18.41 -10.36 18.11
C VAL A 442 -17.46 -11.45 18.56
N VAL A 443 -17.99 -12.62 18.90
CA VAL A 443 -17.19 -13.75 19.42
C VAL A 443 -16.10 -14.22 18.45
N SER A 444 -16.40 -14.17 17.15
CA SER A 444 -15.45 -14.56 16.10
C SER A 444 -14.25 -13.61 15.96
N LEU A 445 -14.25 -12.45 16.64
CA LEU A 445 -13.12 -11.52 16.66
C LEU A 445 -11.84 -12.21 17.13
N ALA A 446 -11.93 -13.16 18.06
CA ALA A 446 -10.81 -13.98 18.52
C ALA A 446 -10.05 -14.72 17.40
N LEU A 447 -10.75 -14.96 16.28
CA LEU A 447 -10.22 -15.63 15.09
C LEU A 447 -9.87 -14.64 13.97
N GLY A 448 -9.88 -13.33 14.25
CA GLY A 448 -9.44 -12.28 13.32
C GLY A 448 -10.39 -12.02 12.15
N THR A 449 -11.71 -12.13 12.38
CA THR A 449 -12.75 -11.84 11.37
C THR A 449 -12.90 -10.35 11.03
N SER A 450 -12.14 -9.47 11.67
CA SER A 450 -12.09 -8.05 11.32
C SER A 450 -11.05 -7.80 10.23
N GLU A 451 -11.40 -6.91 9.31
CA GLU A 451 -10.50 -6.49 8.24
C GLU A 451 -9.63 -5.32 8.72
N LEU A 452 -8.31 -5.49 8.66
CA LEU A 452 -7.34 -4.49 9.07
C LEU A 452 -6.41 -4.13 7.92
N ASN A 453 -5.92 -2.90 7.95
CA ASN A 453 -4.82 -2.49 7.08
C ASN A 453 -3.49 -3.04 7.60
N MET A 454 -2.60 -3.44 6.69
CA MET A 454 -1.30 -4.05 7.04
C MET A 454 -0.44 -3.14 7.91
N LEU A 455 -0.30 -1.85 7.60
CA LEU A 455 0.52 -0.95 8.41
C LEU A 455 -0.09 -0.66 9.78
N ASP A 456 -1.41 -0.52 9.87
CA ASP A 456 -2.10 -0.40 11.17
C ASP A 456 -1.87 -1.65 12.03
N PHE A 457 -1.91 -2.83 11.40
CA PHE A 457 -1.68 -4.08 12.09
C PHE A 457 -0.20 -4.31 12.46
N ALA A 458 0.73 -3.87 11.61
CA ALA A 458 2.16 -3.90 11.90
C ALA A 458 2.55 -2.94 13.04
N ASN A 459 1.88 -1.80 13.21
CA ASN A 459 2.03 -0.94 14.40
C ASN A 459 1.71 -1.73 15.69
N ALA A 460 0.64 -2.54 15.67
CA ALA A 460 0.26 -3.36 16.81
C ALA A 460 1.33 -4.38 17.20
N TYR A 461 1.85 -5.11 16.21
CA TYR A 461 2.94 -6.06 16.44
C TYR A 461 4.26 -5.39 16.82
N THR A 462 4.52 -4.17 16.34
CA THR A 462 5.68 -3.38 16.75
C THR A 462 5.68 -3.13 18.25
N THR A 463 4.49 -2.91 18.85
CA THR A 463 4.36 -2.76 20.30
C THR A 463 4.79 -4.02 21.07
N PHE A 464 4.58 -5.22 20.53
CA PHE A 464 5.11 -6.46 21.14
C PHE A 464 6.62 -6.62 20.89
N ALA A 465 7.07 -6.29 19.67
CA ALA A 465 8.45 -6.40 19.26
C ALA A 465 9.40 -5.42 19.98
N SER A 466 8.85 -4.33 20.51
CA SER A 466 9.57 -3.29 21.25
C SER A 466 9.49 -3.45 22.77
N LEU A 467 9.05 -4.61 23.30
CA LEU A 467 8.76 -4.81 24.74
C LEU A 467 7.71 -3.86 25.34
N GLY A 468 6.76 -3.41 24.54
CA GLY A 468 5.56 -2.68 24.99
C GLY A 468 5.53 -1.20 24.63
N TYR A 469 6.54 -0.71 23.92
CA TYR A 469 6.57 0.67 23.44
C TYR A 469 5.79 0.79 22.13
N LYS A 470 4.72 1.58 22.14
CA LYS A 470 4.03 1.95 20.91
C LYS A 470 4.91 2.90 20.11
N LYS A 471 5.14 2.53 18.85
CA LYS A 471 5.87 3.32 17.84
C LYS A 471 4.92 3.65 16.70
N ASP A 472 5.03 4.85 16.15
CA ASP A 472 4.36 5.19 14.91
C ASP A 472 5.28 4.81 13.75
N LEU A 473 4.77 4.01 12.81
CA LEU A 473 5.54 3.65 11.62
C LEU A 473 5.75 4.86 10.69
N TYR A 474 6.97 5.01 10.18
CA TYR A 474 7.35 6.09 9.27
C TYR A 474 8.39 5.64 8.23
N PHE A 475 8.34 6.30 7.08
CA PHE A 475 9.19 6.08 5.90
C PHE A 475 10.25 7.19 5.78
N ILE A 476 9.96 8.41 6.23
CA ILE A 476 10.82 9.59 6.01
C ILE A 476 11.60 9.95 7.28
N GLU A 477 12.92 9.92 7.20
CA GLU A 477 13.83 10.33 8.28
C GLU A 477 14.01 11.85 8.32
N LYS A 478 14.37 12.46 7.18
CA LYS A 478 14.63 13.91 7.08
C LYS A 478 14.29 14.45 5.69
N ILE A 479 13.88 15.71 5.60
CA ILE A 479 13.63 16.44 4.36
C ILE A 479 14.47 17.72 4.36
N LEU A 480 15.23 17.93 3.28
CA LEU A 480 15.99 19.16 3.03
C LEU A 480 15.40 19.95 1.86
N ASP A 481 15.48 21.27 1.92
CA ASP A 481 15.25 22.13 0.75
C ASP A 481 16.45 22.12 -0.22
N LYS A 482 16.30 22.84 -1.35
CA LYS A 482 17.34 22.96 -2.38
C LYS A 482 18.59 23.71 -1.89
N GLU A 483 18.48 24.51 -0.84
CA GLU A 483 19.58 25.21 -0.18
C GLU A 483 20.29 24.34 0.88
N GLY A 484 19.72 23.19 1.22
CA GLY A 484 20.23 22.26 2.24
C GLY A 484 19.71 22.51 3.65
N ASN A 485 18.70 23.37 3.83
CA ASN A 485 18.09 23.58 5.14
C ASN A 485 17.14 22.42 5.48
N VAL A 486 17.13 22.01 6.75
CA VAL A 486 16.23 20.97 7.26
C VAL A 486 14.81 21.53 7.37
N ILE A 487 13.87 20.98 6.60
CA ILE A 487 12.44 21.31 6.67
C ILE A 487 11.73 20.39 7.66
N TYR A 488 12.16 19.13 7.71
CA TYR A 488 11.60 18.11 8.58
C TYR A 488 12.69 17.14 9.01
N SER A 489 12.61 16.71 10.26
CA SER A 489 13.35 15.58 10.82
C SER A 489 12.38 14.79 11.69
N HIS A 490 12.40 13.47 11.58
CA HIS A 490 11.56 12.62 12.41
C HIS A 490 12.00 12.70 13.87
N GLU A 491 11.04 12.90 14.76
CA GLU A 491 11.25 12.91 16.21
C GLU A 491 10.76 11.58 16.81
N PRO A 492 11.64 10.78 17.43
CA PRO A 492 11.26 9.49 17.98
C PRO A 492 10.19 9.60 19.06
N THR A 493 9.19 8.72 19.02
CA THR A 493 8.21 8.57 20.10
C THR A 493 8.57 7.40 21.02
N ASN A 494 8.38 7.60 22.33
CA ASN A 494 8.62 6.59 23.36
C ASN A 494 7.41 6.50 24.29
N ASN A 495 6.38 5.76 23.85
CA ASN A 495 5.15 5.60 24.60
C ASN A 495 5.03 4.15 25.10
N LEU A 496 5.43 3.88 26.34
CA LEU A 496 5.22 2.57 26.96
C LEU A 496 3.73 2.37 27.25
N VAL A 497 3.08 1.43 26.55
CA VAL A 497 1.63 1.19 26.66
C VAL A 497 1.27 -0.21 27.14
N LEU A 498 2.22 -1.16 27.05
CA LEU A 498 2.07 -2.53 27.54
C LEU A 498 3.08 -2.82 28.66
N ASN A 499 2.74 -3.74 29.55
CA ASN A 499 3.64 -4.17 30.63
C ASN A 499 4.76 -5.06 30.07
N PRO A 500 6.05 -4.66 30.19
CA PRO A 500 7.18 -5.41 29.61
C PRO A 500 7.28 -6.86 30.09
N ASN A 501 6.84 -7.17 31.31
CA ASN A 501 6.86 -8.54 31.84
C ASN A 501 5.89 -9.45 31.05
N PHE A 502 4.67 -8.99 30.82
CA PHE A 502 3.68 -9.75 30.04
C PHE A 502 4.03 -9.79 28.55
N VAL A 503 4.62 -8.72 28.00
CA VAL A 503 5.12 -8.74 26.62
C VAL A 503 6.26 -9.75 26.46
N TYR A 504 7.19 -9.82 27.41
CA TYR A 504 8.25 -10.84 27.40
C TYR A 504 7.66 -12.26 27.43
N ILE A 505 6.71 -12.52 28.33
CA ILE A 505 6.03 -13.82 28.42
C ILE A 505 5.29 -14.16 27.11
N LEU A 506 4.59 -13.19 26.50
CA LEU A 506 3.95 -13.37 25.20
C LEU A 506 4.97 -13.70 24.10
N ASN A 507 6.09 -12.99 24.06
CA ASN A 507 7.15 -13.19 23.07
C ASN A 507 7.74 -14.61 23.18
N GLU A 508 7.97 -15.09 24.42
CA GLU A 508 8.37 -16.47 24.69
C GLU A 508 7.30 -17.48 24.25
N LEU A 509 6.01 -17.23 24.54
CA LEU A 509 4.90 -18.07 24.10
C LEU A 509 4.84 -18.21 22.57
N LEU A 510 5.11 -17.13 21.83
CA LEU A 510 5.07 -17.15 20.36
C LEU A 510 6.20 -18.00 19.73
N THR A 511 7.25 -18.31 20.49
CA THR A 511 8.29 -19.24 20.04
C THR A 511 7.83 -20.70 20.05
N SER A 512 6.69 -21.02 20.68
CA SER A 512 6.13 -22.37 20.67
C SER A 512 5.76 -22.84 19.27
N THR A 513 5.50 -21.92 18.34
CA THR A 513 5.08 -22.23 16.96
C THR A 513 6.15 -22.93 16.13
N THR A 514 7.42 -22.88 16.55
CA THR A 514 8.57 -23.54 15.91
C THR A 514 9.20 -24.62 16.80
N ASN A 515 8.67 -24.85 18.00
CA ASN A 515 9.29 -25.72 19.00
C ASN A 515 8.73 -27.16 18.94
N SER A 516 9.58 -28.14 18.65
CA SER A 516 9.22 -29.55 18.52
C SER A 516 8.73 -30.22 19.81
N SER A 517 8.98 -29.63 20.99
CA SER A 517 8.45 -30.14 22.27
C SER A 517 6.92 -30.02 22.36
N PHE A 518 6.31 -29.22 21.48
CA PHE A 518 4.87 -29.11 21.34
C PHE A 518 4.29 -30.09 20.31
N ILE A 519 4.97 -31.17 19.90
CA ILE A 519 4.36 -32.17 19.01
C ILE A 519 3.49 -33.14 19.85
N ASP A 520 2.20 -33.24 19.50
CA ASP A 520 1.24 -34.15 20.16
C ASP A 520 0.15 -34.58 19.16
N TYR A 521 -1.13 -34.23 19.38
CA TYR A 521 -2.22 -34.51 18.42
C TYR A 521 -2.13 -33.67 17.14
N ASN A 522 -1.30 -32.63 17.15
CA ASN A 522 -1.04 -31.75 16.03
C ASN A 522 0.43 -31.26 16.08
N TYR A 523 0.86 -30.61 15.01
CA TYR A 523 2.19 -30.02 14.88
C TYR A 523 2.13 -28.50 15.07
N PRO A 524 3.17 -27.89 15.67
CA PRO A 524 3.31 -26.44 15.70
C PRO A 524 3.26 -25.83 14.30
N THR A 525 2.55 -24.71 14.14
CA THR A 525 2.18 -24.18 12.82
C THR A 525 3.36 -23.75 11.95
N ALA A 526 4.54 -23.54 12.53
CA ALA A 526 5.75 -23.07 11.86
C ALA A 526 6.95 -24.03 12.02
N LEU A 527 6.72 -25.25 12.52
CA LEU A 527 7.81 -26.22 12.72
C LEU A 527 8.58 -26.49 11.41
N ASN A 528 7.91 -26.49 10.26
CA ASN A 528 8.50 -26.74 8.95
C ASN A 528 9.49 -25.66 8.47
N ILE A 529 9.54 -24.50 9.13
CA ILE A 529 10.54 -23.45 8.84
C ILE A 529 11.58 -23.33 9.95
N ALA A 530 11.48 -24.08 11.05
CA ALA A 530 12.34 -23.94 12.22
C ALA A 530 13.83 -24.09 11.88
N GLU A 531 14.18 -25.08 11.04
CA GLU A 531 15.56 -25.35 10.62
C GLU A 531 16.16 -24.24 9.72
N LYS A 532 15.32 -23.36 9.15
CA LYS A 532 15.77 -22.24 8.33
C LYS A 532 16.09 -21.01 9.16
N LEU A 533 15.65 -20.96 10.42
CA LEU A 533 15.83 -19.81 11.29
C LEU A 533 17.20 -19.91 11.96
N ASN A 534 18.03 -18.91 11.72
CA ASN A 534 19.37 -18.78 12.31
C ASN A 534 19.36 -18.08 13.68
N GLN A 535 18.18 -17.79 14.20
CA GLN A 535 17.93 -16.77 15.22
C GLN A 535 16.60 -17.07 15.94
N LYS A 536 16.41 -16.55 17.15
CA LYS A 536 15.14 -16.71 17.90
C LYS A 536 14.13 -15.65 17.45
N TYR A 537 12.89 -16.10 17.20
CA TYR A 537 11.79 -15.25 16.75
C TYR A 537 10.48 -15.61 17.46
N ALA A 538 9.68 -14.58 17.76
CA ALA A 538 8.26 -14.72 17.98
C ALA A 538 7.60 -14.83 16.60
N PHE A 539 6.73 -15.81 16.39
CA PHE A 539 6.11 -16.04 15.08
C PHE A 539 4.65 -16.44 15.21
N LYS A 540 3.81 -15.97 14.27
CA LYS A 540 2.41 -16.34 14.18
C LYS A 540 1.94 -16.40 12.73
N THR A 541 1.22 -17.46 12.39
CA THR A 541 0.49 -17.58 11.13
C THR A 541 -0.96 -17.11 11.27
N GLY A 542 -1.50 -16.62 10.16
CA GLY A 542 -2.92 -16.35 9.95
C GLY A 542 -3.40 -17.04 8.70
N THR A 543 -4.57 -17.66 8.76
CA THR A 543 -5.18 -18.33 7.60
C THR A 543 -6.68 -18.17 7.69
N THR A 544 -7.27 -17.68 6.60
CA THR A 544 -8.71 -17.70 6.32
C THR A 544 -8.91 -18.43 4.99
N ASP A 545 -10.14 -18.50 4.49
CA ASP A 545 -10.40 -19.04 3.14
C ASP A 545 -9.82 -18.13 2.03
N THR A 546 -9.52 -16.87 2.34
CA THR A 546 -9.15 -15.81 1.38
C THR A 546 -7.77 -15.18 1.62
N ASP A 547 -7.16 -15.41 2.79
CA ASP A 547 -5.96 -14.70 3.23
C ASP A 547 -4.97 -15.61 3.95
N TYR A 548 -3.69 -15.51 3.56
CA TYR A 548 -2.57 -16.12 4.28
C TYR A 548 -1.64 -15.04 4.83
N TRP A 549 -1.29 -15.17 6.11
CA TRP A 549 -0.40 -14.28 6.81
C TRP A 549 0.76 -15.04 7.46
N ALA A 550 1.95 -14.46 7.38
CA ALA A 550 3.10 -14.78 8.22
C ALA A 550 3.57 -13.51 8.91
N VAL A 551 3.56 -13.51 10.24
CA VAL A 551 3.98 -12.37 11.05
C VAL A 551 5.01 -12.86 12.05
N GLY A 552 6.19 -12.28 12.05
CA GLY A 552 7.20 -12.63 13.03
C GLY A 552 8.19 -11.53 13.26
N TYR A 553 8.79 -11.58 14.44
CA TYR A 553 9.64 -10.52 14.93
C TYR A 553 10.58 -11.01 16.02
N ASN A 554 11.60 -10.20 16.27
CA ASN A 554 12.38 -10.18 17.50
C ASN A 554 12.72 -8.72 17.81
N LYS A 555 13.66 -8.44 18.72
CA LYS A 555 13.93 -7.05 19.11
C LYS A 555 14.60 -6.22 18.01
N ASN A 556 15.12 -6.86 16.95
CA ASN A 556 15.89 -6.20 15.89
C ASN A 556 15.09 -6.05 14.59
N ILE A 557 14.07 -6.88 14.36
CA ILE A 557 13.27 -6.83 13.13
C ILE A 557 11.84 -7.29 13.39
N LEU A 558 10.92 -6.70 12.65
CA LEU A 558 9.56 -7.20 12.46
C LEU A 558 9.29 -7.32 10.97
N MET A 559 8.73 -8.45 10.55
CA MET A 559 8.27 -8.65 9.18
C MET A 559 6.86 -9.24 9.16
N MET A 560 6.02 -8.67 8.32
CA MET A 560 4.66 -9.12 8.07
C MET A 560 4.49 -9.36 6.57
N THR A 561 3.97 -10.52 6.20
CA THR A 561 3.71 -10.91 4.81
C THR A 561 2.29 -11.41 4.67
N TRP A 562 1.61 -10.96 3.63
CA TRP A 562 0.26 -11.35 3.26
C TRP A 562 0.21 -11.83 1.81
N ALA A 563 -0.69 -12.77 1.54
CA ALA A 563 -1.03 -13.18 0.18
C ALA A 563 -2.54 -13.51 0.04
N GLY A 564 -3.14 -13.11 -1.09
CA GLY A 564 -4.55 -13.38 -1.42
C GLY A 564 -5.02 -12.74 -2.73
N TYR A 565 -6.26 -13.02 -3.14
CA TYR A 565 -6.87 -12.46 -4.36
C TYR A 565 -7.63 -11.16 -4.07
N ASP A 566 -7.50 -10.15 -4.94
CA ASP A 566 -8.16 -8.83 -4.76
C ASP A 566 -9.68 -8.90 -4.70
N ASP A 567 -10.28 -9.88 -5.36
CA ASP A 567 -11.74 -10.09 -5.37
C ASP A 567 -12.25 -10.85 -4.14
N ASN A 568 -11.37 -11.19 -3.19
CA ASN A 568 -11.65 -12.04 -2.02
C ASN A 568 -12.19 -13.42 -2.40
N SER A 569 -11.84 -13.94 -3.57
CA SER A 569 -12.10 -15.34 -3.90
C SER A 569 -11.32 -16.28 -2.99
N ASN A 570 -11.87 -17.48 -2.78
CA ASN A 570 -11.23 -18.49 -1.96
C ASN A 570 -9.91 -18.97 -2.60
N ILE A 571 -8.90 -19.18 -1.76
CA ILE A 571 -7.62 -19.72 -2.18
C ILE A 571 -7.67 -21.25 -2.06
N GLU A 572 -7.80 -21.92 -3.20
CA GLU A 572 -7.75 -23.39 -3.27
C GLU A 572 -6.32 -23.96 -3.09
N LEU A 573 -5.31 -23.11 -3.27
CA LEU A 573 -3.89 -23.44 -3.12
C LEU A 573 -3.46 -23.53 -1.65
N LYS A 574 -2.60 -24.49 -1.31
CA LYS A 574 -1.99 -24.62 0.03
C LYS A 574 -0.80 -23.66 0.20
N LEU A 575 -1.06 -22.37 0.25
CA LEU A 575 -0.02 -21.32 0.29
C LEU A 575 0.65 -21.13 1.66
N GLY A 576 0.14 -21.77 2.72
CA GLY A 576 0.67 -21.58 4.07
C GLY A 576 2.17 -21.88 4.19
N GLY A 577 2.70 -22.85 3.43
CA GLY A 577 4.13 -23.13 3.37
C GLY A 577 4.93 -22.05 2.64
N GLU A 578 4.41 -21.55 1.52
CA GLU A 578 5.06 -20.55 0.67
C GLU A 578 5.21 -19.22 1.40
N VAL A 579 4.13 -18.70 2.00
CA VAL A 579 4.17 -17.42 2.75
C VAL A 579 5.10 -17.50 3.97
N LYS A 580 5.15 -18.65 4.64
CA LYS A 580 6.11 -18.91 5.73
C LYS A 580 7.56 -18.92 5.24
N ASN A 581 7.82 -19.50 4.07
CA ASN A 581 9.15 -19.54 3.48
C ASN A 581 9.63 -18.16 3.05
N VAL A 582 8.75 -17.32 2.48
CA VAL A 582 9.06 -15.91 2.19
C VAL A 582 9.60 -15.23 3.44
N TRP A 583 8.85 -15.32 4.54
CA TRP A 583 9.24 -14.71 5.81
C TRP A 583 10.57 -15.29 6.33
N ALA A 584 10.66 -16.62 6.47
CA ALA A 584 11.82 -17.28 7.07
C ALA A 584 13.12 -17.02 6.29
N ASN A 585 13.09 -17.16 4.96
CA ASN A 585 14.27 -16.94 4.13
C ASN A 585 14.72 -15.46 4.17
N THR A 586 13.76 -14.52 4.18
CA THR A 586 14.07 -13.08 4.22
C THR A 586 14.68 -12.68 5.56
N VAL A 587 14.06 -13.03 6.68
CA VAL A 587 14.56 -12.62 8.01
C VAL A 587 15.89 -13.31 8.36
N SER A 588 16.07 -14.57 7.95
CA SER A 588 17.34 -15.26 8.17
C SER A 588 18.47 -14.62 7.38
N TYR A 589 18.23 -14.19 6.15
CA TYR A 589 19.23 -13.43 5.40
C TYR A 589 19.58 -12.11 6.09
N ILE A 590 18.57 -11.31 6.43
CA ILE A 590 18.73 -10.00 7.07
C ILE A 590 19.49 -10.09 8.41
N GLN A 591 19.23 -11.14 9.21
CA GLN A 591 19.84 -11.29 10.54
C GLN A 591 21.03 -12.24 10.60
N GLN A 592 21.62 -12.62 9.47
CA GLN A 592 22.72 -13.60 9.43
C GLN A 592 23.92 -13.20 10.30
N ASP A 593 24.19 -11.90 10.45
CA ASP A 593 25.32 -11.36 11.22
C ASP A 593 24.92 -10.80 12.61
N SER A 594 23.66 -10.96 13.03
CA SER A 594 23.17 -10.40 14.29
C SER A 594 23.68 -11.19 15.51
N LYS A 595 24.35 -10.51 16.46
CA LYS A 595 24.97 -11.15 17.65
C LYS A 595 24.12 -11.15 18.93
N ASN A 596 22.95 -10.50 18.93
CA ASN A 596 22.02 -10.49 20.06
C ASN A 596 20.65 -9.98 19.59
N ASN A 597 19.66 -10.86 19.47
CA ASN A 597 18.37 -10.51 18.88
C ASN A 597 17.17 -10.82 19.77
N TRP A 598 17.40 -11.40 20.94
CA TRP A 598 16.34 -11.72 21.87
C TRP A 598 16.33 -10.78 23.07
N TYR A 599 15.17 -10.71 23.71
CA TYR A 599 14.92 -9.84 24.85
C TYR A 599 15.64 -10.34 26.10
N GLU A 600 16.12 -9.41 26.91
CA GLU A 600 16.59 -9.73 28.26
C GLU A 600 15.38 -10.08 29.14
N MET A 601 15.52 -11.13 29.95
CA MET A 601 14.44 -11.55 30.85
C MET A 601 14.25 -10.49 31.94
N PRO A 602 13.04 -9.91 32.09
CA PRO A 602 12.79 -8.94 33.15
C PRO A 602 12.98 -9.55 34.54
N GLU A 603 13.43 -8.74 35.51
CA GLU A 603 13.68 -9.21 36.88
C GLU A 603 12.45 -9.82 37.56
N ASN A 604 11.24 -9.39 37.18
CA ASN A 604 9.99 -9.87 37.75
C ASN A 604 9.39 -11.08 37.00
N VAL A 605 10.17 -11.72 36.13
CA VAL A 605 9.79 -12.93 35.41
C VAL A 605 10.61 -14.12 35.90
N VAL A 606 9.96 -15.27 36.00
CA VAL A 606 10.60 -16.57 36.31
C VAL A 606 10.23 -17.61 35.26
N GLY A 607 11.14 -18.53 34.97
CA GLY A 607 10.94 -19.64 34.04
C GLY A 607 10.90 -20.99 34.77
N LEU A 608 9.97 -21.86 34.39
CA LEU A 608 9.84 -23.21 34.94
C LEU A 608 9.73 -24.25 33.82
N PRO A 609 10.48 -25.37 33.89
CA PRO A 609 10.34 -26.46 32.93
C PRO A 609 9.07 -27.26 33.23
N LEU A 610 8.15 -27.30 32.27
CA LEU A 610 6.88 -28.03 32.38
C LEU A 610 6.61 -28.81 31.11
N ASN A 611 5.68 -29.75 31.19
CA ASN A 611 5.15 -30.44 30.03
C ASN A 611 4.45 -29.42 29.11
N ALA A 612 4.90 -29.36 27.85
CA ALA A 612 4.45 -28.44 26.83
C ALA A 612 2.92 -28.50 26.60
N ILE A 613 2.31 -29.67 26.78
CA ILE A 613 0.91 -29.91 26.44
C ILE A 613 -0.02 -29.61 27.62
N ASN A 614 0.26 -30.16 28.80
CA ASN A 614 -0.64 -30.09 29.95
C ASN A 614 -0.18 -29.15 31.08
N GLY A 615 1.02 -28.58 30.99
CA GLY A 615 1.54 -27.62 31.97
C GLY A 615 1.91 -28.21 33.33
N GLN A 616 2.02 -29.55 33.45
CA GLN A 616 2.42 -30.23 34.67
C GLN A 616 3.94 -30.47 34.71
N THR A 617 4.50 -30.73 35.90
CA THR A 617 5.89 -31.19 36.04
C THR A 617 6.10 -32.49 35.26
N THR A 618 7.23 -32.61 34.57
CA THR A 618 7.53 -33.81 33.79
C THR A 618 9.02 -34.10 33.77
N ASN A 619 9.37 -35.39 33.73
CA ASN A 619 10.73 -35.87 33.47
C ASN A 619 10.94 -36.24 32.00
N ASP A 620 9.90 -36.15 31.16
CA ASP A 620 9.99 -36.38 29.73
C ASP A 620 10.60 -35.16 29.03
N LYS A 621 11.90 -35.24 28.74
CA LYS A 621 12.65 -34.19 28.05
C LYS A 621 12.11 -33.90 26.65
N LYS A 622 11.43 -34.84 26.00
CA LYS A 622 10.90 -34.63 24.64
C LYS A 622 9.78 -33.59 24.63
N ASN A 623 8.88 -33.67 25.60
CA ASN A 623 7.71 -32.80 25.70
C ASN A 623 7.88 -31.71 26.77
N MET A 624 9.12 -31.36 27.12
CA MET A 624 9.43 -30.32 28.11
C MET A 624 9.66 -28.97 27.42
N ALA A 625 9.02 -27.92 27.92
CA ALA A 625 9.27 -26.54 27.50
C ALA A 625 9.39 -25.62 28.73
N ILE A 626 10.09 -24.50 28.58
CA ILE A 626 10.16 -23.48 29.64
C ILE A 626 8.92 -22.60 29.54
N PHE A 627 8.16 -22.52 30.63
CA PHE A 627 7.03 -21.62 30.78
C PHE A 627 7.46 -20.44 31.64
N TYR A 628 7.12 -19.23 31.19
CA TYR A 628 7.46 -18.00 31.89
C TYR A 628 6.23 -17.44 32.60
N TYR A 629 6.47 -16.88 33.79
CA TYR A 629 5.47 -16.38 34.71
C TYR A 629 5.91 -15.05 35.30
N LEU A 630 4.94 -14.22 35.66
CA LEU A 630 5.18 -13.14 36.62
C LEU A 630 5.47 -13.79 37.97
N LYS A 631 6.49 -13.32 38.70
CA LYS A 631 6.80 -13.88 40.04
C LYS A 631 5.55 -13.87 40.94
N GLY A 632 5.28 -15.01 41.56
CA GLY A 632 4.10 -15.25 42.41
C GLY A 632 2.86 -15.73 41.66
N SER A 633 2.90 -15.82 40.33
CA SER A 633 1.82 -16.41 39.50
C SER A 633 2.12 -17.84 39.05
N GLU A 634 3.33 -18.34 39.30
CA GLU A 634 3.71 -19.71 39.00
C GLU A 634 2.90 -20.74 39.82
N PRO A 635 2.73 -21.98 39.31
CA PRO A 635 1.97 -23.00 40.03
C PRO A 635 2.63 -23.41 41.37
N TYR A 636 1.92 -23.21 42.49
CA TYR A 636 2.40 -23.48 43.86
C TYR A 636 2.73 -24.96 44.18
N TYR A 637 2.23 -25.91 43.39
CA TYR A 637 2.33 -27.36 43.67
C TYR A 637 3.53 -28.05 43.01
N ILE A 638 4.46 -27.29 42.42
CA ILE A 638 5.72 -27.82 41.88
C ILE A 638 6.65 -28.04 43.07
N ASP A 639 6.48 -29.20 43.72
CA ASP A 639 7.33 -29.66 44.82
C ASP A 639 8.73 -30.01 44.27
N THR A 640 9.65 -29.05 44.37
CA THR A 640 11.06 -29.21 43.97
C THR A 640 11.83 -30.20 44.85
N LYS A 641 11.20 -30.80 45.89
CA LYS A 641 11.85 -31.71 46.84
C LYS A 641 11.66 -33.20 46.55
N LYS A 642 11.03 -33.60 45.44
CA LYS A 642 10.87 -35.03 45.11
C LYS A 642 11.94 -35.66 44.22
N ASP A 643 12.86 -34.87 43.68
CA ASP A 643 13.93 -35.34 42.78
C ASP A 643 15.35 -35.03 43.30
N SER A 644 15.58 -35.15 44.62
CA SER A 644 16.94 -35.19 45.21
C SER A 644 17.36 -36.61 45.55
#